data_AF-A0A2S8FQJ1-F1
#
_entry.id   AF-A0A2S8FQJ1-F1
#
_cell.length_a   1.000
_cell.length_b   1.000
_cell.length_c   1.000
_cell.angle_alpha   90.00
_cell.angle_beta   90.00
_cell.angle_gamma   90.00
#
_symmetry.space_group_name_H-M   'P 1'
#
loop_
_entity.id
_entity.type
_entity.pdbx_description
1 polymer ?
#
loop_
_entity_poly.entity_id
_entity_poly.type
_entity_poly.pdbx_seq_one_letter_code
_entity_poly.pdbx_strand_id
1 'polypeptide(L)'
;MITARHCILLVALLLLPNISSAEDTVGPQLIESPDGHLQFVFQLDEKGQPTFVVKRDRQNLVDGTLGLKFADAPPLQSGLQYKQVTRDSRDITYTIPVGKTSLAHDRHNQLTISLQETAKPERRLDLQLRAFDDGIAFRYVIPQQPNLKKFVLTDELTTLTFAEDTPAHYLPLNSFTTPYEKYYQSQPLAEISPESLIGLPMLMEPAQEETPIWLAVTEADLTNYAGMYLTPVNEKPGTFATALSPLPGRTDGAKVMGEAPFASPWRVLMIAEDPGRLIESDLVFHLNEPAKIKDPSWIKPGKSTFPWWNHFVLGDVDFKPGVNTATTKHYIDFCAQQGIPYHSLDGLDIAWYGGPIAPNGPTDVTTAADPIDLPEVLRYAKEKGVRLRLWVHWKALKPQLDEALATYEKWGIEGIMIDFMDRDDQEMVQWYHEVAEKAARHHLTVTWHGAYKPTGMERTWPNVLSYEGVLNQEYNKWSEIGTPPKHNLDAAFIRMLAGPLDYHQGGMRNELPSEFKPRDVAPPVQGTRGHQLAMYVVYQNHLSMLVDYPNAYRDQPGLDFLVDVPANWDETRVLHADFGKCLIIARRLGTEWYVGGMTADQPCQLDLSMSFLGNSPGKATWYFDDESGDPTSLEKREQMVAPDQVVPITMPASGGFVGRISTLIPN
;
A
#
# COMPACT_ATOMS: atom_id res chain seq x y z
N MET A 1 49.69 35.73 32.18
CA MET A 1 48.89 35.43 30.99
C MET A 1 47.60 34.79 31.46
N ILE A 2 46.51 35.55 31.33
CA ILE A 2 45.17 35.23 31.82
C ILE A 2 44.44 34.53 30.66
N THR A 3 43.95 33.32 30.88
CA THR A 3 43.03 32.66 29.94
C THR A 3 41.80 32.18 30.70
N ALA A 4 40.68 32.80 30.33
CA ALA A 4 39.36 32.64 30.89
C ALA A 4 38.76 31.26 30.56
N ARG A 5 38.15 30.61 31.55
CA ARG A 5 37.19 29.51 31.36
C ARG A 5 35.78 30.10 31.36
N HIS A 6 35.08 29.99 30.23
CA HIS A 6 33.65 30.28 30.14
C HIS A 6 32.88 29.03 30.58
N CYS A 7 32.19 29.11 31.71
CA CYS A 7 31.16 28.16 32.09
C CYS A 7 29.86 28.55 31.39
N ILE A 8 29.36 27.69 30.50
CA ILE A 8 28.00 27.79 29.94
C ILE A 8 27.06 27.09 30.91
N LEU A 9 26.16 27.86 31.52
CA LEU A 9 25.11 27.40 32.42
C LEU A 9 23.94 26.87 31.57
N LEU A 10 23.71 25.56 31.54
CA LEU A 10 22.50 24.97 30.97
C LEU A 10 21.34 25.20 31.94
N VAL A 11 20.37 26.03 31.56
CA VAL A 11 19.09 26.15 32.26
C VAL A 11 18.16 25.06 31.73
N ALA A 12 17.96 24.00 32.51
CA ALA A 12 16.93 23.01 32.26
C ALA A 12 15.56 23.60 32.66
N LEU A 13 14.73 23.92 31.66
CA LEU A 13 13.32 24.25 31.89
C LEU A 13 12.57 22.95 32.25
N LEU A 14 12.25 22.79 33.53
CA LEU A 14 11.32 21.77 34.02
C LEU A 14 9.89 22.18 33.62
N LEU A 15 9.38 21.57 32.55
CA LEU A 15 7.95 21.59 32.21
C LEU A 15 7.19 20.76 33.25
N LEU A 16 6.47 21.43 34.15
CA LEU A 16 5.53 20.80 35.06
C LEU A 16 4.29 20.31 34.27
N PRO A 17 3.79 19.09 34.51
CA PRO A 17 2.55 18.64 33.91
C PRO A 17 1.38 19.44 34.51
N ASN A 18 0.64 20.14 33.65
CA ASN A 18 -0.66 20.70 34.02
C ASN A 18 -1.63 19.54 34.23
N ILE A 19 -1.92 19.23 35.50
CA ILE A 19 -3.04 18.37 35.87
C ILE A 19 -4.30 19.20 35.66
N SER A 20 -4.90 19.08 34.47
CA SER A 20 -6.23 19.62 34.21
C SER A 20 -7.26 18.80 34.99
N SER A 21 -8.09 19.47 35.78
CA SER A 21 -9.24 18.88 36.46
C SER A 21 -10.20 18.28 35.44
N ALA A 22 -10.68 17.07 35.70
CA ALA A 22 -11.76 16.45 34.93
C ALA A 22 -13.04 17.30 35.10
N GLU A 23 -13.42 18.05 34.06
CA GLU A 23 -14.78 18.55 33.94
C GLU A 23 -15.71 17.37 33.66
N ASP A 24 -16.83 17.30 34.39
CA ASP A 24 -17.95 16.42 34.04
C ASP A 24 -18.55 16.90 32.70
N THR A 25 -17.98 16.46 31.59
CA THR A 25 -18.39 16.89 30.24
C THR A 25 -19.63 16.12 29.80
N VAL A 26 -20.79 16.77 29.83
CA VAL A 26 -22.09 16.25 29.34
C VAL A 26 -22.36 16.66 27.87
N GLY A 27 -21.44 17.38 27.21
CA GLY A 27 -21.62 17.89 25.84
C GLY A 27 -20.88 17.10 24.74
N PRO A 28 -21.10 17.44 23.46
CA PRO A 28 -20.32 16.92 22.34
C PRO A 28 -18.82 17.13 22.53
N GLN A 29 -18.02 16.16 22.09
CA GLN A 29 -16.56 16.20 22.17
C GLN A 29 -15.98 16.43 20.77
N LEU A 30 -15.27 17.54 20.61
CA LEU A 30 -14.61 17.93 19.36
C LEU A 30 -13.11 17.63 19.41
N ILE A 31 -12.55 17.15 18.32
CA ILE A 31 -11.10 17.19 18.02
C ILE A 31 -10.91 17.83 16.64
N GLU A 32 -9.90 18.68 16.52
CA GLU A 32 -9.54 19.40 15.30
C GLU A 32 -8.17 18.95 14.80
N SER A 33 -7.91 19.01 13.49
CA SER A 33 -6.58 18.88 12.92
C SER A 33 -5.66 20.01 13.39
N PRO A 34 -4.32 19.83 13.34
CA PRO A 34 -3.37 20.89 13.65
C PRO A 34 -3.55 22.21 12.89
N ASP A 35 -4.05 22.17 11.65
CA ASP A 35 -4.41 23.35 10.86
C ASP A 35 -5.82 23.91 11.12
N GLY A 36 -6.65 23.18 11.89
CA GLY A 36 -8.01 23.56 12.25
C GLY A 36 -9.09 23.32 11.19
N HIS A 37 -8.73 22.80 10.01
CA HIS A 37 -9.69 22.61 8.92
C HIS A 37 -10.52 21.34 9.08
N LEU A 38 -9.95 20.23 9.56
CA LEU A 38 -10.67 18.98 9.78
C LEU A 38 -11.14 18.87 11.23
N GLN A 39 -12.39 18.42 11.40
CA GLN A 39 -13.01 18.28 12.70
C GLN A 39 -13.70 16.91 12.82
N PHE A 40 -13.57 16.27 13.98
CA PHE A 40 -14.39 15.12 14.37
C PHE A 40 -15.19 15.49 15.62
N VAL A 41 -16.51 15.48 15.50
CA VAL A 41 -17.45 15.80 16.57
C VAL A 41 -18.12 14.52 17.04
N PHE A 42 -17.77 14.05 18.22
CA PHE A 42 -18.39 12.90 18.89
C PHE A 42 -19.53 13.35 19.80
N GLN A 43 -20.62 12.57 19.86
CA GLN A 43 -21.66 12.76 20.86
C GLN A 43 -22.39 11.45 21.20
N LEU A 44 -23.06 11.43 22.34
CA LEU A 44 -24.04 10.41 22.69
C LEU A 44 -25.44 10.95 22.39
N ASP A 45 -26.27 10.16 21.71
CA ASP A 45 -27.68 10.51 21.49
C ASP A 45 -28.52 10.36 22.79
N GLU A 46 -29.83 10.62 22.72
CA GLU A 46 -30.74 10.49 23.87
C GLU A 46 -30.81 9.07 24.47
N LYS A 47 -30.41 8.05 23.70
CA LYS A 47 -30.34 6.64 24.14
C LYS A 47 -28.95 6.24 24.60
N GLY A 48 -27.99 7.16 24.63
CA GLY A 48 -26.59 6.88 24.93
C GLY A 48 -25.89 6.08 23.81
N GLN A 49 -26.36 6.16 22.57
CA GLN A 49 -25.67 5.60 21.39
C GLN A 49 -24.56 6.56 20.94
N PRO A 50 -23.32 6.08 20.73
CA PRO A 50 -22.25 6.92 20.22
C PRO A 50 -22.45 7.21 18.73
N THR A 51 -22.37 8.49 18.40
CA THR A 51 -22.47 9.03 17.05
C THR A 51 -21.35 10.03 16.80
N PHE A 52 -21.01 10.26 15.53
CA PHE A 52 -20.05 11.28 15.17
C PHE A 52 -20.39 11.97 13.85
N VAL A 53 -19.78 13.13 13.66
CA VAL A 53 -19.74 13.86 12.39
C VAL A 53 -18.31 14.27 12.10
N VAL A 54 -17.83 14.01 10.89
CA VAL A 54 -16.57 14.54 10.35
C VAL A 54 -16.88 15.72 9.46
N LYS A 55 -16.14 16.80 9.64
CA LYS A 55 -16.31 18.05 8.90
C LYS A 55 -14.98 18.53 8.35
N ARG A 56 -15.05 19.26 7.24
CA ARG A 56 -14.00 20.18 6.81
C ARG A 56 -14.58 21.59 6.79
N ASP A 57 -14.00 22.48 7.57
CA ASP A 57 -14.52 23.82 7.81
C ASP A 57 -16.00 23.79 8.25
N ARG A 58 -16.91 24.18 7.35
CA ARG A 58 -18.36 24.18 7.59
C ARG A 58 -19.11 23.03 6.92
N GLN A 59 -18.44 22.27 6.08
CA GLN A 59 -19.03 21.17 5.31
C GLN A 59 -19.03 19.89 6.15
N ASN A 60 -20.20 19.29 6.35
CA ASN A 60 -20.29 17.92 6.87
C ASN A 60 -19.89 16.94 5.76
N LEU A 61 -18.97 16.05 6.06
CA LEU A 61 -18.42 15.09 5.11
C LEU A 61 -18.96 13.68 5.36
N VAL A 62 -18.96 13.26 6.63
CA VAL A 62 -19.35 11.90 7.03
C VAL A 62 -20.08 11.94 8.36
N ASP A 63 -21.27 11.36 8.42
CA ASP A 63 -21.96 11.05 9.67
C ASP A 63 -21.76 9.57 10.02
N GLY A 64 -21.79 9.22 11.30
CA GLY A 64 -21.61 7.82 11.67
C GLY A 64 -22.11 7.44 13.05
N THR A 65 -22.29 6.14 13.22
CA THR A 65 -22.59 5.50 14.51
C THR A 65 -21.49 4.52 14.85
N LEU A 66 -21.34 4.18 16.14
CA LEU A 66 -20.28 3.31 16.63
C LEU A 66 -20.86 2.26 17.58
N GLY A 67 -20.31 1.05 17.54
CA GLY A 67 -20.64 0.02 18.52
C GLY A 67 -19.99 -1.33 18.23
N LEU A 68 -20.06 -2.23 19.20
CA LEU A 68 -19.49 -3.58 19.10
C LEU A 68 -20.52 -4.63 19.51
N LYS A 69 -20.58 -5.74 18.77
CA LYS A 69 -21.46 -6.86 19.06
C LYS A 69 -20.66 -8.11 19.42
N PHE A 70 -21.07 -8.77 20.50
CA PHE A 70 -20.39 -9.95 21.03
C PHE A 70 -21.28 -11.19 20.93
N ALA A 71 -20.68 -12.38 20.91
CA ALA A 71 -21.41 -13.64 20.94
C ALA A 71 -22.12 -13.86 22.29
N ASP A 72 -21.37 -13.68 23.39
CA ASP A 72 -21.81 -14.06 24.75
C ASP A 72 -22.19 -12.85 25.63
N ALA A 73 -22.37 -11.67 25.04
CA ALA A 73 -22.76 -10.46 25.78
C ALA A 73 -23.63 -9.52 24.92
N PRO A 74 -24.51 -8.70 25.52
CA PRO A 74 -25.26 -7.68 24.78
C PRO A 74 -24.33 -6.73 24.01
N PRO A 75 -24.76 -6.15 22.89
CA PRO A 75 -23.95 -5.17 22.16
C PRO A 75 -23.57 -3.96 23.02
N LEU A 76 -22.36 -3.44 22.84
CA LEU A 76 -21.93 -2.13 23.35
C LEU A 76 -22.21 -1.09 22.27
N GLN A 77 -23.45 -0.63 22.21
CA GLN A 77 -23.92 0.32 21.18
C GLN A 77 -24.84 1.43 21.72
N SER A 78 -25.38 1.30 22.94
CA SER A 78 -26.30 2.25 23.53
C SER A 78 -26.26 2.16 25.06
N GLY A 79 -26.96 3.06 25.76
CA GLY A 79 -26.95 3.13 27.22
C GLY A 79 -25.59 3.50 27.80
N LEU A 80 -24.72 4.10 27.00
CA LEU A 80 -23.39 4.55 27.41
C LEU A 80 -23.46 5.97 27.99
N GLN A 81 -22.53 6.28 28.88
CA GLN A 81 -22.27 7.61 29.40
C GLN A 81 -20.78 7.92 29.35
N TYR A 82 -20.43 9.21 29.32
CA TYR A 82 -19.05 9.65 29.46
C TYR A 82 -18.51 9.24 30.83
N LYS A 83 -17.32 8.64 30.83
CA LYS A 83 -16.55 8.33 32.03
C LYS A 83 -15.35 9.26 32.18
N GLN A 84 -14.64 9.48 31.08
CA GLN A 84 -13.44 10.32 31.05
C GLN A 84 -13.17 10.77 29.62
N VAL A 85 -12.62 11.97 29.47
CA VAL A 85 -12.09 12.46 28.19
C VAL A 85 -10.66 12.93 28.42
N THR A 86 -9.73 12.47 27.57
CA THR A 86 -8.32 12.89 27.64
C THR A 86 -7.84 13.36 26.27
N ARG A 87 -7.13 14.48 26.25
CA ARG A 87 -6.57 15.12 25.05
C ARG A 87 -5.05 15.02 25.07
N ASP A 88 -4.47 14.83 23.91
CA ASP A 88 -3.03 14.81 23.69
C ASP A 88 -2.72 15.34 22.27
N SER A 89 -1.46 15.49 21.94
CA SER A 89 -1.00 15.88 20.61
C SER A 89 0.37 15.31 20.34
N ARG A 90 0.68 15.06 19.07
CA ARG A 90 1.98 14.61 18.62
C ARG A 90 2.46 15.49 17.49
N ASP A 91 3.74 15.84 17.53
CA ASP A 91 4.45 16.54 16.47
C ASP A 91 5.89 16.02 16.49
N ILE A 92 6.18 15.03 15.64
CA ILE A 92 7.50 14.42 15.55
C ILE A 92 7.91 14.18 14.10
N THR A 93 9.22 14.25 13.86
CA THR A 93 9.82 13.80 12.59
C THR A 93 10.65 12.55 12.86
N TYR A 94 10.56 11.56 11.98
CA TYR A 94 11.38 10.35 12.07
C TYR A 94 11.79 9.83 10.68
N THR A 95 12.87 9.04 10.66
CA THR A 95 13.41 8.47 9.42
C THR A 95 12.68 7.20 9.02
N ILE A 96 12.42 7.04 7.73
CA ILE A 96 11.89 5.82 7.13
C ILE A 96 13.02 5.18 6.28
N PRO A 97 13.44 3.94 6.58
CA PRO A 97 14.52 3.29 5.85
C PRO A 97 14.10 2.86 4.44
N VAL A 98 12.83 2.48 4.27
CA VAL A 98 12.24 2.04 3.01
C VAL A 98 10.86 2.68 2.88
N GLY A 99 10.65 3.53 1.88
CA GLY A 99 9.42 4.29 1.74
C GLY A 99 9.40 5.26 0.55
N LYS A 100 8.29 5.98 0.43
CA LYS A 100 8.11 7.09 -0.53
C LYS A 100 8.72 8.42 -0.07
N THR A 101 9.12 8.48 1.20
CA THR A 101 9.88 9.57 1.82
C THR A 101 10.91 8.96 2.78
N SER A 102 12.05 9.62 2.95
CA SER A 102 13.06 9.26 3.94
C SER A 102 12.82 9.89 5.32
N LEU A 103 12.02 10.95 5.37
CA LEU A 103 11.66 11.72 6.56
C LEU A 103 10.15 11.91 6.60
N ALA A 104 9.50 11.30 7.59
CA ALA A 104 8.06 11.39 7.80
C ALA A 104 7.77 12.37 8.95
N HIS A 105 6.72 13.17 8.80
CA HIS A 105 6.28 14.14 9.82
C HIS A 105 4.91 13.73 10.39
N ASP A 106 4.93 13.09 11.55
CA ASP A 106 3.72 12.67 12.26
C ASP A 106 3.23 13.81 13.16
N ARG A 107 2.27 14.57 12.65
CA ARG A 107 1.65 15.71 13.31
C ARG A 107 0.14 15.51 13.42
N HIS A 108 -0.35 15.31 14.63
CA HIS A 108 -1.78 15.14 14.90
C HIS A 108 -2.19 15.59 16.30
N ASN A 109 -3.46 15.96 16.43
CA ASN A 109 -4.11 16.01 17.74
C ASN A 109 -4.69 14.62 18.06
N GLN A 110 -4.82 14.29 19.35
CA GLN A 110 -5.41 13.03 19.82
C GLN A 110 -6.48 13.28 20.88
N LEU A 111 -7.56 12.50 20.84
CA LEU A 111 -8.64 12.51 21.81
C LEU A 111 -8.99 11.06 22.18
N THR A 112 -9.04 10.75 23.47
CA THR A 112 -9.57 9.47 23.96
C THR A 112 -10.84 9.74 24.77
N ILE A 113 -11.92 9.10 24.37
CA ILE A 113 -13.24 9.21 25.01
C ILE A 113 -13.52 7.86 25.67
N SER A 114 -13.47 7.81 26.99
CA SER A 114 -13.85 6.65 27.78
C SER A 114 -15.35 6.66 28.05
N LEU A 115 -16.02 5.59 27.63
CA LEU A 115 -17.44 5.36 27.81
C LEU A 115 -17.66 4.21 28.80
N GLN A 116 -18.81 4.24 29.48
CA GLN A 116 -19.25 3.17 30.36
C GLN A 116 -20.77 2.96 30.21
N GLU A 117 -21.23 1.72 30.26
CA GLU A 117 -22.65 1.44 30.38
C GLU A 117 -23.22 2.00 31.69
N THR A 118 -24.41 2.57 31.61
CA THR A 118 -25.20 3.04 32.75
C THR A 118 -25.86 1.90 33.52
N ALA A 119 -26.15 0.79 32.85
CA ALA A 119 -26.71 -0.42 33.44
C ALA A 119 -25.62 -1.45 33.74
N LYS A 120 -25.90 -2.37 34.67
CA LYS A 120 -25.03 -3.52 34.91
C LYS A 120 -24.90 -4.37 33.63
N PRO A 121 -23.69 -4.86 33.31
CA PRO A 121 -22.52 -4.92 34.18
C PRO A 121 -21.53 -3.75 34.05
N GLU A 122 -21.97 -2.56 33.60
CA GLU A 122 -21.15 -1.34 33.58
C GLU A 122 -19.85 -1.51 32.77
N ARG A 123 -19.94 -2.21 31.63
CA ARG A 123 -18.77 -2.43 30.78
C ARG A 123 -18.28 -1.11 30.21
N ARG A 124 -16.99 -1.07 29.93
CA ARG A 124 -16.27 0.09 29.40
C ARG A 124 -15.84 -0.13 27.96
N LEU A 125 -15.86 0.95 27.20
CA LEU A 125 -15.34 1.05 25.85
C LEU A 125 -14.65 2.41 25.72
N ASP A 126 -13.41 2.43 25.25
CA ASP A 126 -12.72 3.68 24.94
C ASP A 126 -12.70 3.85 23.41
N LEU A 127 -12.90 5.09 22.94
CA LEU A 127 -12.72 5.50 21.54
C LEU A 127 -11.47 6.37 21.47
N GLN A 128 -10.46 5.94 20.71
CA GLN A 128 -9.27 6.75 20.43
C GLN A 128 -9.42 7.39 19.06
N LEU A 129 -9.17 8.69 18.98
CA LEU A 129 -9.27 9.52 17.78
C LEU A 129 -7.95 10.22 17.54
N ARG A 130 -7.54 10.33 16.27
CA ARG A 130 -6.43 11.17 15.82
C ARG A 130 -6.88 12.02 14.64
N ALA A 131 -6.55 13.31 14.68
CA ALA A 131 -6.84 14.27 13.63
C ALA A 131 -5.52 14.81 13.04
N PHE A 132 -5.32 14.53 11.76
CA PHE A 132 -4.20 15.01 10.94
C PHE A 132 -4.73 16.06 9.97
N ASP A 133 -3.84 16.85 9.35
CA ASP A 133 -4.24 17.86 8.35
C ASP A 133 -4.82 17.21 7.07
N ASP A 134 -4.49 15.93 6.81
CA ASP A 134 -4.88 15.14 5.64
C ASP A 134 -5.81 13.95 5.96
N GLY A 135 -6.35 13.89 7.18
CA GLY A 135 -7.38 12.91 7.51
C GLY A 135 -7.68 12.70 8.99
N ILE A 136 -8.70 11.89 9.24
CA ILE A 136 -9.14 11.49 10.58
C ILE A 136 -9.05 9.98 10.73
N ALA A 137 -8.58 9.52 11.88
CA ALA A 137 -8.55 8.10 12.22
C ALA A 137 -9.16 7.85 13.60
N PHE A 138 -9.89 6.74 13.73
CA PHE A 138 -10.41 6.29 15.02
C PHE A 138 -10.32 4.79 15.23
N ARG A 139 -10.24 4.35 16.49
CA ARG A 139 -10.30 2.93 16.85
C ARG A 139 -10.98 2.69 18.19
N TYR A 140 -11.52 1.49 18.35
CA TYR A 140 -12.02 1.00 19.62
C TYR A 140 -10.88 0.48 20.49
N VAL A 141 -10.97 0.73 21.79
CA VAL A 141 -10.16 0.06 22.80
C VAL A 141 -11.08 -0.51 23.86
N ILE A 142 -11.02 -1.82 24.06
CA ILE A 142 -11.67 -2.52 25.17
C ILE A 142 -10.65 -2.51 26.31
N PRO A 143 -10.78 -1.64 27.33
CA PRO A 143 -9.80 -1.55 28.40
C PRO A 143 -9.88 -2.77 29.33
N GLN A 144 -8.82 -3.02 30.08
CA GLN A 144 -8.82 -4.01 31.16
C GLN A 144 -9.97 -3.73 32.14
N GLN A 145 -10.84 -4.71 32.34
CA GLN A 145 -12.03 -4.57 33.18
C GLN A 145 -12.53 -5.93 33.70
N PRO A 146 -13.28 -5.96 34.82
CA PRO A 146 -13.75 -7.22 35.39
C PRO A 146 -14.82 -7.92 34.53
N ASN A 147 -15.65 -7.15 33.82
CA ASN A 147 -16.89 -7.63 33.20
C ASN A 147 -16.80 -7.90 31.69
N LEU A 148 -15.60 -7.81 31.12
CA LEU A 148 -15.31 -8.13 29.71
C LEU A 148 -13.82 -8.47 29.54
N LYS A 149 -13.37 -9.54 30.19
CA LYS A 149 -11.96 -9.98 30.13
C LYS A 149 -11.65 -10.68 28.82
N LYS A 150 -12.43 -11.68 28.46
CA LYS A 150 -12.36 -12.40 27.18
C LYS A 150 -13.66 -12.21 26.44
N PHE A 151 -13.59 -12.12 25.12
CA PHE A 151 -14.76 -11.91 24.30
C PHE A 151 -14.59 -12.53 22.92
N VAL A 152 -15.74 -12.81 22.31
CA VAL A 152 -15.85 -13.15 20.89
C VAL A 152 -16.68 -12.04 20.27
N LEU A 153 -16.04 -11.23 19.43
CA LEU A 153 -16.70 -10.22 18.62
C LEU A 153 -17.33 -10.89 17.40
N THR A 154 -18.62 -10.66 17.22
CA THR A 154 -19.39 -11.15 16.07
C THR A 154 -19.69 -10.03 15.09
N ASP A 155 -19.64 -8.77 15.51
CA ASP A 155 -19.74 -7.65 14.60
C ASP A 155 -19.16 -6.35 15.13
N GLU A 156 -18.76 -5.49 14.19
CA GLU A 156 -18.54 -4.08 14.43
C GLU A 156 -19.73 -3.31 13.83
N LEU A 157 -20.34 -2.45 14.64
CA LEU A 157 -21.57 -1.73 14.30
C LEU A 157 -21.29 -0.30 13.83
N THR A 158 -20.07 -0.06 13.33
CA THR A 158 -19.68 1.23 12.76
C THR A 158 -20.46 1.47 11.47
N THR A 159 -21.05 2.66 11.35
CA THR A 159 -21.65 3.12 10.08
C THR A 159 -21.00 4.40 9.61
N LEU A 160 -20.89 4.55 8.29
CA LEU A 160 -20.41 5.74 7.60
C LEU A 160 -21.50 6.18 6.62
N THR A 161 -22.04 7.37 6.80
CA THR A 161 -23.07 7.96 5.95
C THR A 161 -22.47 9.16 5.23
N PHE A 162 -22.59 9.15 3.91
CA PHE A 162 -22.14 10.19 3.00
C PHE A 162 -23.35 10.74 2.23
N ALA A 163 -23.14 11.80 1.44
CA ALA A 163 -24.16 12.26 0.52
C ALA A 163 -24.41 11.19 -0.57
N GLU A 164 -25.68 10.86 -0.80
CA GLU A 164 -26.08 9.69 -1.59
C GLU A 164 -25.66 9.76 -3.08
N ASP A 165 -25.61 10.97 -3.64
CA ASP A 165 -25.20 11.22 -5.04
C ASP A 165 -23.68 11.31 -5.24
N THR A 166 -22.88 11.14 -4.18
CA THR A 166 -21.41 11.21 -4.28
C THR A 166 -20.90 10.10 -5.20
N PRO A 167 -20.15 10.41 -6.27
CA PRO A 167 -19.52 9.38 -7.09
C PRO A 167 -18.47 8.61 -6.27
N ALA A 168 -18.51 7.29 -6.34
CA ALA A 168 -17.58 6.43 -5.62
C ALA A 168 -16.90 5.42 -6.54
N HIS A 169 -15.61 5.20 -6.27
CA HIS A 169 -14.78 4.20 -6.92
C HIS A 169 -14.40 3.14 -5.90
N TYR A 170 -14.83 1.91 -6.16
CA TYR A 170 -14.76 0.84 -5.17
C TYR A 170 -14.43 -0.50 -5.80
N LEU A 171 -13.89 -1.42 -4.99
CA LEU A 171 -13.53 -2.76 -5.40
C LEU A 171 -14.59 -3.76 -4.93
N PRO A 172 -15.52 -4.22 -5.79
CA PRO A 172 -16.48 -5.25 -5.41
C PRO A 172 -15.79 -6.61 -5.29
N LEU A 173 -16.01 -7.30 -4.17
CA LEU A 173 -15.43 -8.59 -3.87
C LEU A 173 -16.51 -9.66 -3.76
N ASN A 174 -16.16 -10.88 -4.19
CA ASN A 174 -17.11 -12.00 -4.23
C ASN A 174 -17.41 -12.57 -2.85
N SER A 175 -16.43 -12.53 -1.94
CA SER A 175 -16.54 -13.03 -0.57
C SER A 175 -15.36 -12.52 0.28
N PHE A 176 -15.31 -12.88 1.57
CA PHE A 176 -14.16 -12.63 2.46
C PHE A 176 -12.95 -13.53 2.17
N THR A 177 -13.11 -14.55 1.31
CA THR A 177 -12.00 -15.40 0.86
C THR A 177 -11.90 -15.30 -0.66
N THR A 178 -11.20 -14.29 -1.14
CA THR A 178 -11.05 -13.97 -2.56
C THR A 178 -9.75 -13.19 -2.79
N PRO A 179 -9.11 -13.35 -3.96
CA PRO A 179 -8.10 -12.41 -4.38
C PRO A 179 -8.71 -11.01 -4.57
N TYR A 180 -7.91 -9.97 -4.35
CA TYR A 180 -8.29 -8.57 -4.56
C TYR A 180 -8.10 -8.14 -6.03
N GLU A 181 -7.96 -9.12 -6.93
CA GLU A 181 -7.78 -8.91 -8.37
C GLU A 181 -9.11 -8.74 -9.11
N LYS A 182 -9.72 -7.57 -8.94
CA LYS A 182 -10.93 -7.15 -9.66
C LYS A 182 -10.73 -5.77 -10.29
N TYR A 183 -11.58 -5.44 -11.26
CA TYR A 183 -11.69 -4.08 -11.75
C TYR A 183 -12.48 -3.22 -10.77
N TYR A 184 -12.05 -1.96 -10.62
CA TYR A 184 -12.81 -0.96 -9.88
C TYR A 184 -14.11 -0.61 -10.61
N GLN A 185 -15.16 -0.35 -9.85
CA GLN A 185 -16.44 0.15 -10.36
C GLN A 185 -16.64 1.60 -9.93
N SER A 186 -17.32 2.37 -10.79
CA SER A 186 -17.61 3.80 -10.57
C SER A 186 -19.10 4.05 -10.71
N GLN A 187 -19.75 4.54 -9.65
CA GLN A 187 -21.15 4.97 -9.67
C GLN A 187 -21.48 5.79 -8.41
N PRO A 188 -22.61 6.52 -8.37
CA PRO A 188 -23.08 7.17 -7.14
C PRO A 188 -23.25 6.17 -5.98
N LEU A 189 -22.96 6.60 -4.75
CA LEU A 189 -23.06 5.74 -3.56
C LEU A 189 -24.46 5.11 -3.39
N ALA A 190 -25.53 5.83 -3.73
CA ALA A 190 -26.90 5.33 -3.69
C ALA A 190 -27.17 4.15 -4.63
N GLU A 191 -26.40 4.01 -5.70
CA GLU A 191 -26.58 3.00 -6.74
C GLU A 191 -25.77 1.72 -6.47
N ILE A 192 -24.90 1.72 -5.44
CA ILE A 192 -24.17 0.53 -5.02
C ILE A 192 -25.15 -0.53 -4.51
N SER A 193 -25.09 -1.71 -5.16
CA SER A 193 -25.97 -2.84 -4.84
C SER A 193 -25.86 -3.20 -3.36
N PRO A 194 -26.97 -3.35 -2.62
CA PRO A 194 -26.93 -3.69 -1.19
C PRO A 194 -26.31 -5.05 -0.88
N GLU A 195 -26.13 -5.92 -1.88
CA GLU A 195 -25.44 -7.20 -1.74
C GLU A 195 -23.91 -7.08 -1.89
N SER A 196 -23.40 -5.88 -2.16
CA SER A 196 -21.97 -5.67 -2.39
C SER A 196 -21.16 -5.82 -1.12
N LEU A 197 -20.08 -6.59 -1.22
CA LEU A 197 -18.97 -6.55 -0.28
C LEU A 197 -17.84 -5.72 -0.91
N ILE A 198 -17.47 -4.62 -0.26
CA ILE A 198 -16.55 -3.63 -0.81
C ILE A 198 -15.18 -3.78 -0.14
N GLY A 199 -14.17 -4.12 -0.95
CA GLY A 199 -12.77 -4.02 -0.58
C GLY A 199 -12.32 -2.57 -0.52
N LEU A 200 -11.37 -2.30 0.37
CA LEU A 200 -10.82 -0.96 0.61
C LEU A 200 -9.45 -0.79 -0.12
N PRO A 201 -9.01 0.44 -0.42
CA PRO A 201 -9.69 1.71 -0.20
C PRO A 201 -10.93 1.92 -1.08
N MET A 202 -11.92 2.64 -0.57
CA MET A 202 -13.03 3.18 -1.36
C MET A 202 -12.83 4.69 -1.50
N LEU A 203 -12.67 5.17 -2.74
CA LEU A 203 -12.45 6.58 -3.07
C LEU A 203 -13.78 7.23 -3.44
N MET A 204 -13.99 8.47 -3.04
CA MET A 204 -15.15 9.28 -3.39
C MET A 204 -14.70 10.59 -4.00
N GLU A 205 -15.30 10.93 -5.13
CA GLU A 205 -15.11 12.21 -5.80
C GLU A 205 -15.82 13.33 -5.02
N PRO A 206 -15.33 14.58 -5.12
CA PRO A 206 -16.05 15.73 -4.62
C PRO A 206 -17.44 15.83 -5.24
N ALA A 207 -18.44 16.16 -4.43
CA ALA A 207 -19.68 16.72 -4.94
C ALA A 207 -19.38 18.04 -5.71
N GLN A 208 -20.29 18.47 -6.58
CA GLN A 208 -20.17 19.76 -7.30
C GLN A 208 -20.30 20.95 -6.33
N GLU A 209 -19.24 21.21 -5.58
CA GLU A 209 -19.14 22.22 -4.52
C GLU A 209 -18.08 23.27 -4.86
N GLU A 210 -18.10 24.42 -4.18
CA GLU A 210 -17.11 25.49 -4.39
C GLU A 210 -15.67 25.06 -4.05
N THR A 211 -15.50 24.13 -3.09
CA THR A 211 -14.21 23.53 -2.74
C THR A 211 -14.30 22.02 -2.95
N PRO A 212 -13.56 21.43 -3.90
CA PRO A 212 -13.62 19.99 -4.16
C PRO A 212 -12.95 19.23 -3.01
N ILE A 213 -13.70 18.39 -2.28
CA ILE A 213 -13.14 17.50 -1.25
C ILE A 213 -13.18 16.05 -1.72
N TRP A 214 -12.00 15.45 -1.86
CA TRP A 214 -11.80 14.02 -2.08
C TRP A 214 -11.75 13.27 -0.75
N LEU A 215 -12.38 12.10 -0.71
CA LEU A 215 -12.44 11.25 0.48
C LEU A 215 -12.04 9.82 0.13
N ALA A 216 -11.21 9.18 0.97
CA ALA A 216 -10.99 7.74 0.88
C ALA A 216 -11.18 7.06 2.23
N VAL A 217 -11.92 5.94 2.24
CA VAL A 217 -12.05 5.07 3.41
C VAL A 217 -11.07 3.92 3.32
N THR A 218 -10.27 3.70 4.36
CA THR A 218 -9.40 2.53 4.51
C THR A 218 -9.22 2.16 5.99
N GLU A 219 -8.29 1.27 6.29
CA GLU A 219 -7.88 0.98 7.67
C GLU A 219 -6.35 0.94 7.81
N ALA A 220 -5.87 1.06 9.05
CA ALA A 220 -4.44 1.00 9.38
C ALA A 220 -4.20 0.20 10.67
N ASP A 221 -3.00 -0.36 10.81
CA ASP A 221 -2.60 -1.21 11.96
C ASP A 221 -3.51 -2.44 12.11
N LEU A 222 -3.72 -3.18 11.02
CA LEU A 222 -4.45 -4.45 11.06
C LEU A 222 -3.57 -5.51 11.73
N THR A 223 -3.69 -5.59 13.05
CA THR A 223 -2.91 -6.48 13.93
C THR A 223 -3.84 -7.26 14.85
N ASN A 224 -3.79 -8.59 14.80
CA ASN A 224 -4.59 -9.47 15.66
C ASN A 224 -6.11 -9.17 15.60
N TYR A 225 -6.61 -8.80 14.42
CA TYR A 225 -8.02 -8.46 14.19
C TYR A 225 -8.43 -8.93 12.79
N ALA A 226 -9.73 -8.98 12.51
CA ALA A 226 -10.24 -9.30 11.18
C ALA A 226 -10.27 -8.06 10.26
N GLY A 227 -9.88 -8.23 9.00
CA GLY A 227 -9.90 -7.15 8.02
C GLY A 227 -11.29 -6.53 7.83
N MET A 228 -11.29 -5.23 7.55
CA MET A 228 -12.50 -4.43 7.35
C MET A 228 -12.86 -4.30 5.87
N TYR A 229 -14.15 -4.50 5.63
CA TYR A 229 -14.87 -4.24 4.39
C TYR A 229 -16.02 -3.26 4.66
N LEU A 230 -16.62 -2.74 3.59
CA LEU A 230 -17.88 -2.00 3.67
C LEU A 230 -19.01 -2.76 2.97
N THR A 231 -20.22 -2.63 3.48
CA THR A 231 -21.43 -3.10 2.83
C THR A 231 -22.52 -2.02 2.92
N PRO A 232 -23.29 -1.75 1.86
CA PRO A 232 -24.36 -0.76 1.95
C PRO A 232 -25.43 -1.16 2.98
N VAL A 233 -25.99 -0.17 3.66
CA VAL A 233 -27.09 -0.39 4.62
C VAL A 233 -28.41 -0.33 3.87
N ASN A 234 -29.16 -1.44 3.92
CA ASN A 234 -30.50 -1.53 3.34
C ASN A 234 -31.39 -0.36 3.79
N GLU A 235 -32.15 0.20 2.84
CA GLU A 235 -33.12 1.28 3.07
C GLU A 235 -32.49 2.60 3.58
N LYS A 236 -31.16 2.73 3.53
CA LYS A 236 -30.42 3.97 3.85
C LYS A 236 -29.36 4.27 2.77
N PRO A 237 -29.77 4.84 1.62
CA PRO A 237 -28.85 5.25 0.57
C PRO A 237 -27.68 6.11 1.12
N GLY A 238 -26.49 5.95 0.53
CA GLY A 238 -25.27 6.64 0.98
C GLY A 238 -24.70 6.17 2.33
N THR A 239 -25.33 5.21 3.01
CA THR A 239 -24.86 4.66 4.29
C THR A 239 -24.23 3.28 4.12
N PHE A 240 -23.06 3.09 4.71
CA PHE A 240 -22.30 1.85 4.69
C PHE A 240 -22.02 1.38 6.12
N ALA A 241 -22.13 0.08 6.36
CA ALA A 241 -21.72 -0.54 7.61
C ALA A 241 -20.36 -1.24 7.41
N THR A 242 -19.55 -1.27 8.46
CA THR A 242 -18.36 -2.10 8.49
C THR A 242 -18.75 -3.57 8.49
N ALA A 243 -18.09 -4.37 7.66
CA ALA A 243 -18.19 -5.81 7.66
C ALA A 243 -16.81 -6.41 7.93
N LEU A 244 -16.66 -7.11 9.05
CA LEU A 244 -15.40 -7.79 9.36
C LEU A 244 -15.36 -9.19 8.74
N SER A 245 -14.16 -9.62 8.35
CA SER A 245 -13.88 -10.98 7.88
C SER A 245 -14.17 -12.04 8.96
N PRO A 246 -14.96 -13.09 8.67
CA PRO A 246 -15.30 -14.11 9.66
C PRO A 246 -14.17 -15.12 9.88
N LEU A 247 -14.06 -15.66 11.10
CA LEU A 247 -13.12 -16.74 11.38
C LEU A 247 -13.52 -18.03 10.63
N PRO A 248 -12.59 -18.64 9.88
CA PRO A 248 -12.87 -19.87 9.13
C PRO A 248 -13.38 -21.02 10.02
N GLY A 249 -14.38 -21.76 9.55
CA GLY A 249 -14.88 -22.95 10.24
C GLY A 249 -15.71 -22.68 11.51
N ARG A 250 -15.96 -21.42 11.86
CA ARG A 250 -16.82 -21.01 12.98
C ARG A 250 -18.26 -20.83 12.51
N THR A 251 -19.21 -21.42 13.24
CA THR A 251 -20.66 -21.33 12.94
C THR A 251 -21.39 -20.32 13.82
N ASP A 252 -20.73 -19.79 14.86
CA ASP A 252 -21.27 -18.80 15.79
C ASP A 252 -21.08 -17.35 15.29
N GLY A 253 -20.58 -17.17 14.07
CA GLY A 253 -20.32 -15.85 13.49
C GLY A 253 -19.14 -15.12 14.12
N ALA A 254 -18.24 -15.82 14.81
CA ALA A 254 -17.03 -15.24 15.38
C ALA A 254 -16.17 -14.58 14.28
N LYS A 255 -15.74 -13.35 14.53
CA LYS A 255 -14.85 -12.60 13.64
C LYS A 255 -13.54 -12.24 14.32
N VAL A 256 -13.61 -11.89 15.61
CA VAL A 256 -12.42 -11.60 16.43
C VAL A 256 -12.58 -12.25 17.80
N MET A 257 -11.57 -12.99 18.23
CA MET A 257 -11.43 -13.48 19.60
C MET A 257 -10.36 -12.67 20.32
N GLY A 258 -10.68 -12.11 21.49
CA GLY A 258 -9.76 -11.20 22.17
C GLY A 258 -9.80 -11.31 23.69
N GLU A 259 -8.74 -10.77 24.30
CA GLU A 259 -8.62 -10.57 25.75
C GLU A 259 -8.25 -9.11 26.02
N ALA A 260 -8.97 -8.45 26.92
CA ALA A 260 -8.75 -7.06 27.28
C ALA A 260 -7.47 -6.91 28.15
N PRO A 261 -6.64 -5.86 27.93
CA PRO A 261 -6.86 -4.75 27.01
C PRO A 261 -6.66 -5.14 25.54
N PHE A 262 -7.53 -4.64 24.67
CA PHE A 262 -7.55 -4.99 23.26
C PHE A 262 -7.98 -3.80 22.39
N ALA A 263 -7.31 -3.58 21.27
CA ALA A 263 -7.63 -2.48 20.36
C ALA A 263 -8.05 -3.03 18.99
N SER A 264 -9.01 -2.37 18.34
CA SER A 264 -9.25 -2.58 16.91
C SER A 264 -8.15 -1.89 16.09
N PRO A 265 -8.00 -2.25 14.80
CA PRO A 265 -7.31 -1.42 13.82
C PRO A 265 -7.96 -0.04 13.74
N TRP A 266 -7.22 0.92 13.20
CA TRP A 266 -7.76 2.25 12.91
C TRP A 266 -8.68 2.20 11.70
N ARG A 267 -9.84 2.85 11.81
CA ARG A 267 -10.68 3.22 10.67
C ARG A 267 -10.24 4.59 10.22
N VAL A 268 -9.93 4.73 8.93
CA VAL A 268 -9.22 5.89 8.39
C VAL A 268 -10.08 6.54 7.31
N LEU A 269 -10.26 7.85 7.47
CA LEU A 269 -10.83 8.75 6.47
C LEU A 269 -9.70 9.67 6.00
N MET A 270 -9.18 9.43 4.80
CA MET A 270 -8.23 10.32 4.13
C MET A 270 -9.02 11.44 3.46
N ILE A 271 -8.61 12.69 3.63
CA ILE A 271 -9.39 13.86 3.22
C ILE A 271 -8.45 14.90 2.62
N ALA A 272 -8.69 15.31 1.37
CA ALA A 272 -7.89 16.34 0.72
C ALA A 272 -8.68 17.10 -0.34
N GLU A 273 -8.16 18.26 -0.74
CA GLU A 273 -8.76 19.10 -1.80
C GLU A 273 -8.41 18.61 -3.22
N ASP A 274 -7.47 17.69 -3.32
CA ASP A 274 -6.91 17.16 -4.57
C ASP A 274 -6.56 15.67 -4.38
N PRO A 275 -6.83 14.79 -5.36
CA PRO A 275 -6.61 13.36 -5.20
C PRO A 275 -5.11 13.00 -5.18
N GLY A 276 -4.24 13.86 -5.73
CA GLY A 276 -2.79 13.74 -5.63
C GLY A 276 -2.29 13.90 -4.19
N ARG A 277 -2.91 14.78 -3.39
CA ARG A 277 -2.58 14.93 -1.96
C ARG A 277 -2.86 13.67 -1.15
N LEU A 278 -3.88 12.88 -1.53
CA LEU A 278 -4.13 11.57 -0.91
C LEU A 278 -2.98 10.58 -1.19
N ILE A 279 -2.39 10.63 -2.39
CA ILE A 279 -1.24 9.79 -2.75
C ILE A 279 0.01 10.18 -1.94
N GLU A 280 0.21 11.46 -1.64
CA GLU A 280 1.35 11.95 -0.86
C GLU A 280 1.22 11.61 0.63
N SER A 281 0.00 11.47 1.16
CA SER A 281 -0.28 11.25 2.58
C SER A 281 0.46 10.05 3.19
N ASP A 282 1.11 10.26 4.33
CA ASP A 282 1.72 9.20 5.15
C ASP A 282 0.78 8.74 6.29
N LEU A 283 -0.50 9.14 6.28
CA LEU A 283 -1.48 8.90 7.35
C LEU A 283 -1.58 7.41 7.75
N VAL A 284 -1.77 6.51 6.78
CA VAL A 284 -1.88 5.06 7.03
C VAL A 284 -0.61 4.55 7.71
N PHE A 285 0.55 5.02 7.26
CA PHE A 285 1.85 4.66 7.83
C PHE A 285 1.98 5.19 9.28
N HIS A 286 1.62 6.45 9.55
CA HIS A 286 1.68 7.09 10.89
C HIS A 286 0.81 6.42 11.96
N LEU A 287 -0.18 5.63 11.56
CA LEU A 287 -1.08 4.96 12.49
C LEU A 287 -0.55 3.61 13.01
N ASN A 288 0.53 3.08 12.41
CA ASN A 288 1.14 1.81 12.78
C ASN A 288 2.20 1.95 13.88
N GLU A 289 2.52 0.86 14.58
CA GLU A 289 3.58 0.87 15.58
C GLU A 289 4.97 1.19 14.96
N PRO A 290 5.90 1.80 15.73
CA PRO A 290 7.26 2.03 15.25
C PRO A 290 7.99 0.75 14.85
N ALA A 291 9.04 0.91 14.02
CA ALA A 291 9.85 -0.19 13.54
C ALA A 291 10.42 -1.07 14.68
N LYS A 292 10.21 -2.39 14.57
CA LYS A 292 10.73 -3.39 15.50
C LYS A 292 12.09 -3.95 15.08
N ILE A 293 12.49 -3.73 13.83
CA ILE A 293 13.82 -4.10 13.32
C ILE A 293 14.82 -3.01 13.74
N LYS A 294 15.76 -3.36 14.64
CA LYS A 294 16.74 -2.40 15.18
C LYS A 294 17.78 -1.93 14.16
N ASP A 295 18.20 -2.84 13.28
CA ASP A 295 19.15 -2.55 12.21
C ASP A 295 18.51 -2.91 10.86
N PRO A 296 17.98 -1.93 10.12
CA PRO A 296 17.38 -2.17 8.80
C PRO A 296 18.43 -2.17 7.68
N SER A 297 19.73 -2.07 7.96
CA SER A 297 20.77 -1.86 6.92
C SER A 297 20.89 -3.00 5.90
N TRP A 298 20.45 -4.21 6.25
CA TRP A 298 20.41 -5.37 5.37
C TRP A 298 19.23 -5.35 4.38
N ILE A 299 18.21 -4.52 4.64
CA ILE A 299 17.03 -4.37 3.80
C ILE A 299 17.39 -3.45 2.65
N LYS A 300 17.36 -3.99 1.43
CA LYS A 300 17.81 -3.29 0.23
C LYS A 300 16.69 -3.29 -0.81
N PRO A 301 15.91 -2.19 -0.94
CA PRO A 301 15.03 -2.01 -2.07
C PRO A 301 15.77 -2.15 -3.39
N GLY A 302 15.11 -2.63 -4.43
CA GLY A 302 15.76 -2.89 -5.71
C GLY A 302 14.81 -3.43 -6.74
N LYS A 303 15.38 -4.11 -7.74
CA LYS A 303 14.62 -4.70 -8.84
C LYS A 303 14.91 -6.19 -8.98
N SER A 304 13.90 -6.97 -9.36
CA SER A 304 14.04 -8.42 -9.59
C SER A 304 13.54 -8.81 -10.98
N THR A 305 14.23 -9.73 -11.64
CA THR A 305 13.64 -10.41 -12.81
C THR A 305 12.64 -11.48 -12.36
N PHE A 306 11.55 -11.64 -13.12
CA PHE A 306 10.45 -12.54 -12.77
C PHE A 306 10.00 -13.37 -13.99
N PRO A 307 10.63 -14.53 -14.22
CA PRO A 307 10.44 -15.30 -15.46
C PRO A 307 9.08 -15.98 -15.59
N TRP A 308 8.32 -16.14 -14.49
CA TRP A 308 6.98 -16.74 -14.53
C TRP A 308 6.04 -16.00 -15.49
N TRP A 309 6.03 -14.67 -15.43
CA TRP A 309 5.10 -13.85 -16.21
C TRP A 309 5.26 -14.08 -17.72
N ASN A 310 6.51 -14.07 -18.20
CA ASN A 310 6.82 -14.32 -19.61
C ASN A 310 6.84 -15.81 -20.00
N HIS A 311 6.50 -16.72 -19.09
CA HIS A 311 6.49 -18.18 -19.30
C HIS A 311 7.89 -18.76 -19.56
N PHE A 312 8.91 -18.21 -18.88
CA PHE A 312 10.33 -18.62 -18.98
C PHE A 312 10.89 -18.58 -20.41
N VAL A 313 10.30 -17.78 -21.30
CA VAL A 313 10.76 -17.66 -22.69
C VAL A 313 12.18 -17.10 -22.71
N LEU A 314 13.03 -17.68 -23.55
CA LEU A 314 14.36 -17.16 -23.88
C LEU A 314 14.58 -17.32 -25.39
N GLY A 315 15.12 -16.27 -26.01
CA GLY A 315 15.58 -16.31 -27.40
C GLY A 315 17.07 -16.65 -27.47
N ASP A 316 17.49 -17.28 -28.57
CA ASP A 316 18.91 -17.47 -28.90
C ASP A 316 19.72 -18.30 -27.88
N VAL A 317 19.10 -19.35 -27.31
CA VAL A 317 19.75 -20.30 -26.39
C VAL A 317 19.78 -21.72 -26.96
N ASP A 318 20.79 -22.51 -26.57
CA ASP A 318 21.03 -23.89 -27.02
C ASP A 318 20.45 -24.96 -26.09
N PHE A 319 19.69 -24.55 -25.07
CA PHE A 319 18.97 -25.41 -24.12
C PHE A 319 17.47 -25.11 -24.14
N LYS A 320 16.65 -26.05 -23.64
CA LYS A 320 15.20 -25.85 -23.53
C LYS A 320 14.90 -24.91 -22.34
N PRO A 321 14.28 -23.74 -22.55
CA PRO A 321 13.91 -22.87 -21.45
C PRO A 321 12.85 -23.48 -20.54
N GLY A 322 12.86 -23.12 -19.25
CA GLY A 322 11.86 -23.52 -18.26
C GLY A 322 12.39 -23.41 -16.83
N VAL A 323 11.73 -24.09 -15.90
CA VAL A 323 12.16 -24.20 -14.49
C VAL A 323 13.36 -25.15 -14.40
N ASN A 324 14.56 -24.64 -14.72
CA ASN A 324 15.81 -25.41 -14.71
C ASN A 324 17.06 -24.52 -14.51
N THR A 325 18.18 -25.17 -14.19
CA THR A 325 19.47 -24.52 -13.92
C THR A 325 19.96 -23.60 -15.04
N ALA A 326 19.82 -24.02 -16.31
CA ALA A 326 20.35 -23.27 -17.44
C ALA A 326 19.59 -21.95 -17.67
N THR A 327 18.26 -21.98 -17.57
CA THR A 327 17.43 -20.78 -17.60
C THR A 327 17.77 -19.83 -16.47
N THR A 328 17.86 -20.32 -15.24
CA THR A 328 18.22 -19.49 -14.08
C THR A 328 19.58 -18.82 -14.26
N LYS A 329 20.61 -19.55 -14.72
CA LYS A 329 21.93 -18.95 -14.98
C LYS A 329 21.88 -17.87 -16.06
N HIS A 330 21.06 -18.05 -17.11
CA HIS A 330 20.88 -17.05 -18.16
C HIS A 330 20.27 -15.74 -17.61
N TYR A 331 19.27 -15.83 -16.74
CA TYR A 331 18.69 -14.65 -16.09
C TYR A 331 19.67 -14.00 -15.11
N ILE A 332 20.46 -14.79 -14.35
CA ILE A 332 21.53 -14.26 -13.49
C ILE A 332 22.56 -13.49 -14.32
N ASP A 333 22.96 -14.01 -15.49
CA ASP A 333 23.88 -13.31 -16.39
C ASP A 333 23.30 -12.00 -16.90
N PHE A 334 22.02 -11.98 -17.29
CA PHE A 334 21.33 -10.74 -17.65
C PHE A 334 21.31 -9.74 -16.50
N CYS A 335 20.97 -10.19 -15.28
CA CYS A 335 20.94 -9.33 -14.10
C CYS A 335 22.31 -8.72 -13.82
N ALA A 336 23.38 -9.53 -13.85
CA ALA A 336 24.74 -9.07 -13.64
C ALA A 336 25.21 -8.07 -14.72
N GLN A 337 24.83 -8.31 -15.98
CA GLN A 337 25.16 -7.40 -17.10
C GLN A 337 24.46 -6.05 -16.98
N GLN A 338 23.21 -6.03 -16.51
CA GLN A 338 22.38 -4.83 -16.40
C GLN A 338 22.46 -4.15 -15.02
N GLY A 339 23.18 -4.74 -14.04
CA GLY A 339 23.21 -4.21 -12.68
C GLY A 339 21.89 -4.39 -11.91
N ILE A 340 21.06 -5.36 -12.29
CA ILE A 340 19.83 -5.72 -11.58
C ILE A 340 20.22 -6.59 -10.38
N PRO A 341 19.86 -6.22 -9.14
CA PRO A 341 20.40 -6.87 -7.95
C PRO A 341 19.80 -8.27 -7.70
N TYR A 342 18.58 -8.54 -8.18
CA TYR A 342 17.82 -9.73 -7.79
C TYR A 342 17.30 -10.55 -8.98
N HIS A 343 17.19 -11.86 -8.74
CA HIS A 343 16.48 -12.80 -9.63
C HIS A 343 15.58 -13.72 -8.80
N SER A 344 14.33 -13.90 -9.24
CA SER A 344 13.36 -14.76 -8.58
C SER A 344 13.40 -16.19 -9.11
N LEU A 345 13.41 -17.19 -8.21
CA LEU A 345 13.07 -18.57 -8.51
C LEU A 345 11.57 -18.79 -8.27
N ASP A 346 10.91 -19.30 -9.30
CA ASP A 346 9.46 -19.46 -9.36
C ASP A 346 9.07 -20.82 -9.97
N GLY A 347 7.78 -21.10 -10.04
CA GLY A 347 7.23 -22.24 -10.73
C GLY A 347 6.60 -21.92 -12.08
N LEU A 348 6.15 -22.95 -12.78
CA LEU A 348 5.23 -22.84 -13.91
C LEU A 348 4.24 -24.00 -13.86
N ASP A 349 4.60 -25.16 -14.41
CA ASP A 349 3.86 -26.42 -14.21
C ASP A 349 4.24 -27.10 -12.89
N ILE A 350 5.51 -26.95 -12.51
CA ILE A 350 6.09 -27.40 -11.24
C ILE A 350 6.58 -26.18 -10.48
N ALA A 351 6.48 -26.20 -9.16
CA ALA A 351 7.17 -25.21 -8.32
C ALA A 351 8.69 -25.38 -8.42
N TRP A 352 9.47 -24.34 -8.15
CA TRP A 352 10.94 -24.46 -8.11
C TRP A 352 11.42 -25.46 -7.04
N TYR A 353 10.59 -25.70 -6.00
CA TYR A 353 10.82 -26.71 -4.96
C TYR A 353 10.22 -28.09 -5.29
N GLY A 354 9.74 -28.28 -6.53
CA GLY A 354 9.10 -29.50 -7.00
C GLY A 354 7.62 -29.62 -6.62
N GLY A 355 6.94 -30.58 -7.25
CA GLY A 355 5.49 -30.76 -7.09
C GLY A 355 4.65 -29.67 -7.79
N PRO A 356 3.32 -29.75 -7.68
CA PRO A 356 2.41 -28.77 -8.28
C PRO A 356 2.49 -27.39 -7.60
N ILE A 357 2.13 -26.33 -8.32
CA ILE A 357 2.04 -24.94 -7.80
C ILE A 357 1.16 -24.87 -6.55
N ALA A 358 -0.05 -25.42 -6.64
CA ALA A 358 -0.92 -25.62 -5.48
C ALA A 358 -0.59 -26.98 -4.82
N PRO A 359 -0.01 -27.00 -3.60
CA PRO A 359 0.41 -28.24 -2.97
C PRO A 359 -0.80 -29.11 -2.63
N ASN A 360 -0.68 -30.42 -2.89
CA ASN A 360 -1.72 -31.44 -2.64
C ASN A 360 -1.28 -32.50 -1.61
N GLY A 361 -0.41 -32.10 -0.67
CA GLY A 361 0.14 -32.97 0.37
C GLY A 361 1.38 -32.35 1.03
N PRO A 362 2.11 -33.11 1.88
CA PRO A 362 3.39 -32.68 2.42
C PRO A 362 4.33 -32.28 1.28
N THR A 363 4.86 -31.07 1.37
CA THR A 363 5.72 -30.45 0.34
C THR A 363 6.92 -29.87 1.05
N ASP A 364 8.13 -30.16 0.60
CA ASP A 364 9.38 -29.65 1.18
C ASP A 364 9.85 -28.44 0.38
N VAL A 365 9.75 -27.25 0.97
CA VAL A 365 10.18 -25.98 0.33
C VAL A 365 11.69 -25.74 0.49
N THR A 366 12.42 -26.68 1.09
CA THR A 366 13.87 -26.65 1.26
C THR A 366 14.62 -27.57 0.29
N THR A 367 13.92 -28.20 -0.63
CA THR A 367 14.49 -29.03 -1.70
C THR A 367 14.08 -28.47 -3.06
N ALA A 368 15.01 -28.35 -4.00
CA ALA A 368 14.71 -27.89 -5.35
C ALA A 368 14.18 -29.02 -6.25
N ALA A 369 13.40 -28.66 -7.26
CA ALA A 369 12.96 -29.60 -8.31
C ALA A 369 14.16 -30.20 -9.05
N ASP A 370 14.04 -31.47 -9.49
CA ASP A 370 15.12 -32.23 -10.16
C ASP A 370 15.90 -31.46 -11.26
N PRO A 371 15.28 -30.61 -12.10
CA PRO A 371 16.02 -29.86 -13.13
C PRO A 371 16.87 -28.68 -12.60
N ILE A 372 16.76 -28.34 -11.31
CA ILE A 372 17.49 -27.25 -10.65
C ILE A 372 18.58 -27.83 -9.73
N ASP A 373 19.83 -27.71 -10.16
CA ASP A 373 21.01 -27.87 -9.30
C ASP A 373 21.13 -26.61 -8.44
N LEU A 374 20.39 -26.60 -7.33
CA LEU A 374 20.34 -25.47 -6.42
C LEU A 374 21.72 -25.08 -5.85
N PRO A 375 22.59 -26.02 -5.42
CA PRO A 375 23.96 -25.69 -5.04
C PRO A 375 24.74 -24.92 -6.11
N GLU A 376 24.67 -25.35 -7.39
CA GLU A 376 25.31 -24.62 -8.50
C GLU A 376 24.67 -23.25 -8.74
N VAL A 377 23.34 -23.15 -8.70
CA VAL A 377 22.62 -21.87 -8.85
C VAL A 377 23.03 -20.87 -7.76
N LEU A 378 23.06 -21.29 -6.49
CA LEU A 378 23.48 -20.46 -5.36
C LEU A 378 24.93 -20.00 -5.52
N ARG A 379 25.83 -20.91 -5.90
CA ARG A 379 27.25 -20.61 -6.16
C ARG A 379 27.39 -19.60 -7.30
N TYR A 380 26.67 -19.79 -8.41
CA TYR A 380 26.74 -18.94 -9.60
C TYR A 380 26.17 -17.54 -9.35
N ALA A 381 25.02 -17.43 -8.69
CA ALA A 381 24.41 -16.16 -8.31
C ALA A 381 25.38 -15.32 -7.45
N LYS A 382 26.00 -15.97 -6.44
CA LYS A 382 27.01 -15.34 -5.58
C LYS A 382 28.25 -14.88 -6.36
N GLU A 383 28.75 -15.68 -7.30
CA GLU A 383 29.88 -15.31 -8.18
C GLU A 383 29.56 -14.07 -9.02
N LYS A 384 28.31 -13.94 -9.45
CA LYS A 384 27.82 -12.85 -10.31
C LYS A 384 27.33 -11.62 -9.53
N GLY A 385 27.30 -11.68 -8.20
CA GLY A 385 26.81 -10.59 -7.35
C GLY A 385 25.29 -10.37 -7.42
N VAL A 386 24.53 -11.37 -7.87
CA VAL A 386 23.06 -11.34 -7.92
C VAL A 386 22.52 -12.13 -6.74
N ARG A 387 21.57 -11.57 -5.98
CA ARG A 387 20.91 -12.31 -4.88
C ARG A 387 19.62 -12.94 -5.37
N LEU A 388 19.29 -14.10 -4.81
CA LEU A 388 18.10 -14.85 -5.20
C LEU A 388 16.92 -14.54 -4.29
N ARG A 389 15.72 -14.57 -4.86
CA ARG A 389 14.44 -14.54 -4.16
C ARG A 389 13.64 -15.80 -4.48
N LEU A 390 12.76 -16.21 -3.58
CA LEU A 390 11.97 -17.43 -3.73
C LEU A 390 10.47 -17.13 -3.68
N TRP A 391 9.72 -17.57 -4.68
CA TRP A 391 8.26 -17.67 -4.57
C TRP A 391 7.86 -18.92 -3.80
N VAL A 392 6.87 -18.84 -2.90
CA VAL A 392 6.41 -19.98 -2.11
C VAL A 392 4.91 -19.89 -1.84
N HIS A 393 4.17 -20.95 -2.15
CA HIS A 393 2.76 -21.02 -1.74
C HIS A 393 2.66 -21.12 -0.20
N TRP A 394 1.80 -20.29 0.40
CA TRP A 394 1.64 -20.24 1.87
C TRP A 394 1.34 -21.59 2.54
N LYS A 395 0.59 -22.48 1.88
CA LYS A 395 0.24 -23.80 2.43
C LYS A 395 1.45 -24.73 2.53
N ALA A 396 2.41 -24.60 1.61
CA ALA A 396 3.66 -25.35 1.66
C ALA A 396 4.59 -24.74 2.72
N LEU A 397 4.62 -23.41 2.85
CA LEU A 397 5.50 -22.73 3.81
C LEU A 397 5.04 -22.87 5.27
N LYS A 398 3.76 -22.66 5.56
CA LYS A 398 3.22 -22.54 6.93
C LYS A 398 3.60 -23.68 7.87
N PRO A 399 3.58 -24.98 7.47
CA PRO A 399 3.93 -26.09 8.35
C PRO A 399 5.42 -26.16 8.75
N GLN A 400 6.30 -25.50 7.99
CA GLN A 400 7.76 -25.60 8.11
C GLN A 400 8.44 -24.23 8.17
N LEU A 401 7.71 -23.18 8.55
CA LEU A 401 8.14 -21.78 8.48
C LEU A 401 9.53 -21.56 9.11
N ASP A 402 9.73 -22.02 10.35
CA ASP A 402 10.99 -21.79 11.07
C ASP A 402 12.19 -22.49 10.40
N GLU A 403 12.00 -23.73 9.93
CA GLU A 403 13.06 -24.51 9.26
C GLU A 403 13.40 -23.93 7.89
N ALA A 404 12.38 -23.54 7.12
CA ALA A 404 12.53 -22.94 5.81
C ALA A 404 13.29 -21.61 5.89
N LEU A 405 12.87 -20.68 6.75
CA LEU A 405 13.53 -19.37 6.89
C LEU A 405 15.00 -19.51 7.34
N ALA A 406 15.29 -20.40 8.30
CA ALA A 406 16.65 -20.67 8.72
C ALA A 406 17.52 -21.29 7.60
N THR A 407 16.90 -22.08 6.73
CA THR A 407 17.58 -22.68 5.57
C THR A 407 17.84 -21.63 4.48
N TYR A 408 16.86 -20.77 4.20
CA TYR A 408 16.99 -19.67 3.23
C TYR A 408 18.07 -18.67 3.63
N GLU A 409 18.19 -18.34 4.91
CA GLU A 409 19.29 -17.50 5.42
C GLU A 409 20.66 -18.16 5.18
N LYS A 410 20.81 -19.46 5.44
CA LYS A 410 22.07 -20.21 5.20
C LYS A 410 22.45 -20.23 3.71
N TRP A 411 21.47 -20.31 2.83
CA TRP A 411 21.67 -20.23 1.39
C TRP A 411 22.03 -18.82 0.91
N GLY A 412 21.78 -17.79 1.71
CA GLY A 412 22.00 -16.39 1.35
C GLY A 412 20.87 -15.80 0.48
N ILE A 413 19.67 -16.39 0.57
CA ILE A 413 18.45 -15.85 -0.06
C ILE A 413 18.21 -14.43 0.45
N GLU A 414 17.72 -13.55 -0.42
CA GLU A 414 17.44 -12.16 -0.06
C GLU A 414 16.03 -11.97 0.50
N GLY A 415 15.05 -12.64 -0.10
CA GLY A 415 13.68 -12.54 0.35
C GLY A 415 12.77 -13.58 -0.27
N ILE A 416 11.53 -13.56 0.19
CA ILE A 416 10.48 -14.50 -0.20
C ILE A 416 9.25 -13.73 -0.69
N MET A 417 8.61 -14.30 -1.71
CA MET A 417 7.28 -13.95 -2.16
C MET A 417 6.34 -15.05 -1.70
N ILE A 418 5.30 -14.71 -0.94
CA ILE A 418 4.34 -15.68 -0.41
C ILE A 418 3.00 -15.39 -1.02
N ASP A 419 2.34 -16.45 -1.49
CA ASP A 419 1.20 -16.34 -2.40
C ASP A 419 -0.01 -17.22 -1.99
N PHE A 420 -1.20 -16.84 -2.48
CA PHE A 420 -2.50 -17.51 -2.41
C PHE A 420 -3.20 -17.54 -1.05
N MET A 421 -2.98 -16.55 -0.18
CA MET A 421 -3.65 -16.49 1.12
C MET A 421 -5.15 -16.20 0.98
N ASP A 422 -5.48 -15.25 0.09
CA ASP A 422 -6.81 -14.81 -0.33
C ASP A 422 -7.77 -14.51 0.82
N ARG A 423 -7.25 -14.15 2.00
CA ARG A 423 -8.05 -13.95 3.21
C ARG A 423 -7.36 -12.98 4.17
N ASP A 424 -8.17 -12.33 4.99
CA ASP A 424 -7.76 -11.35 6.00
C ASP A 424 -8.51 -11.54 7.33
N ASP A 425 -8.97 -12.77 7.61
CA ASP A 425 -9.49 -13.11 8.93
C ASP A 425 -8.40 -13.02 10.00
N GLN A 426 -8.82 -12.96 11.28
CA GLN A 426 -7.91 -12.75 12.40
C GLN A 426 -6.75 -13.75 12.44
N GLU A 427 -6.95 -15.03 12.12
CA GLU A 427 -5.88 -16.04 12.14
C GLU A 427 -4.86 -15.79 11.03
N MET A 428 -5.32 -15.43 9.84
CA MET A 428 -4.43 -15.12 8.73
C MET A 428 -3.65 -13.83 8.97
N VAL A 429 -4.31 -12.77 9.47
CA VAL A 429 -3.64 -11.52 9.83
C VAL A 429 -2.53 -11.78 10.85
N GLN A 430 -2.77 -12.60 11.88
CA GLN A 430 -1.73 -12.99 12.83
C GLN A 430 -0.56 -13.71 12.15
N TRP A 431 -0.85 -14.59 11.18
CA TRP A 431 0.17 -15.31 10.44
C TRP A 431 1.05 -14.40 9.57
N TYR A 432 0.49 -13.36 8.94
CA TYR A 432 1.28 -12.35 8.21
C TYR A 432 2.29 -11.66 9.13
N HIS A 433 1.87 -11.23 10.32
CA HIS A 433 2.75 -10.61 11.32
C HIS A 433 3.81 -11.60 11.85
N GLU A 434 3.42 -12.86 12.09
CA GLU A 434 4.36 -13.92 12.51
C GLU A 434 5.47 -14.12 11.46
N VAL A 435 5.09 -14.21 10.18
CA VAL A 435 6.05 -14.37 9.08
C VAL A 435 6.93 -13.14 8.94
N ALA A 436 6.38 -11.93 8.97
CA ALA A 436 7.17 -10.70 8.87
C ALA A 436 8.23 -10.62 9.98
N GLU A 437 7.83 -10.91 11.23
CA GLU A 437 8.74 -10.97 12.37
C GLU A 437 9.81 -12.05 12.22
N LYS A 438 9.42 -13.28 11.89
CA LYS A 438 10.36 -14.41 11.76
C LYS A 438 11.31 -14.22 10.60
N ALA A 439 10.83 -13.74 9.45
CA ALA A 439 11.68 -13.40 8.31
C ALA A 439 12.70 -12.32 8.67
N ALA A 440 12.30 -11.30 9.46
CA ALA A 440 13.22 -10.27 9.93
C ALA A 440 14.34 -10.84 10.83
N ARG A 441 14.05 -11.86 11.66
CA ARG A 441 15.07 -12.55 12.47
C ARG A 441 16.10 -13.31 11.64
N HIS A 442 15.74 -13.65 10.40
CA HIS A 442 16.56 -14.37 9.43
C HIS A 442 17.08 -13.47 8.28
N HIS A 443 16.96 -12.14 8.42
CA HIS A 443 17.40 -11.17 7.41
C HIS A 443 16.81 -11.40 6.01
N LEU A 444 15.52 -11.80 5.97
CA LEU A 444 14.76 -12.02 4.76
C LEU A 444 13.70 -10.93 4.57
N THR A 445 13.64 -10.37 3.38
CA THR A 445 12.55 -9.48 2.98
C THR A 445 11.33 -10.28 2.51
N VAL A 446 10.14 -9.68 2.57
CA VAL A 446 8.86 -10.33 2.28
C VAL A 446 8.06 -9.49 1.29
N THR A 447 7.47 -10.16 0.31
CA THR A 447 6.45 -9.61 -0.59
C THR A 447 5.22 -10.51 -0.59
N TRP A 448 4.03 -9.91 -0.61
CA TRP A 448 2.77 -10.62 -0.43
C TRP A 448 1.95 -10.64 -1.71
N HIS A 449 1.67 -11.83 -2.25
CA HIS A 449 0.73 -12.06 -3.36
C HIS A 449 -0.47 -12.87 -2.88
N GLY A 450 -1.56 -12.86 -3.65
CA GLY A 450 -2.85 -13.42 -3.18
C GLY A 450 -3.20 -12.85 -1.81
N ALA A 451 -2.96 -11.54 -1.64
CA ALA A 451 -2.96 -10.85 -0.36
C ALA A 451 -4.06 -9.80 -0.29
N TYR A 452 -4.49 -9.48 0.93
CA TYR A 452 -5.33 -8.32 1.16
C TYR A 452 -4.51 -7.02 1.03
N LYS A 453 -5.21 -5.88 0.97
CA LYS A 453 -4.59 -4.55 0.91
C LYS A 453 -3.58 -4.30 2.06
N PRO A 454 -2.49 -3.55 1.84
CA PRO A 454 -1.63 -3.09 2.93
C PRO A 454 -2.40 -2.22 3.93
N THR A 455 -1.91 -2.21 5.17
CA THR A 455 -2.47 -1.41 6.27
C THR A 455 -1.37 -0.69 7.07
N GLY A 456 -0.18 -0.53 6.46
CA GLY A 456 0.99 0.14 7.02
C GLY A 456 1.93 -0.75 7.85
N MET A 457 1.80 -2.08 7.77
CA MET A 457 2.65 -3.06 8.47
C MET A 457 4.14 -2.82 8.22
N GLU A 458 4.50 -2.32 7.04
CA GLU A 458 5.86 -1.98 6.63
C GLU A 458 6.54 -0.93 7.53
N ARG A 459 5.77 -0.12 8.29
CA ARG A 459 6.35 0.72 9.36
C ARG A 459 6.91 -0.12 10.50
N THR A 460 6.13 -1.11 10.95
CA THR A 460 6.49 -1.98 12.07
C THR A 460 7.57 -2.98 11.64
N TRP A 461 7.44 -3.50 10.42
CA TRP A 461 8.31 -4.50 9.80
C TRP A 461 8.84 -3.99 8.45
N PRO A 462 9.91 -3.16 8.44
CA PRO A 462 10.48 -2.62 7.21
C PRO A 462 10.99 -3.65 6.19
N ASN A 463 11.07 -4.93 6.57
CA ASN A 463 11.42 -6.01 5.65
C ASN A 463 10.24 -6.44 4.76
N VAL A 464 9.02 -5.98 5.03
CA VAL A 464 7.87 -6.12 4.12
C VAL A 464 7.96 -5.04 3.05
N LEU A 465 8.24 -5.42 1.81
CA LEU A 465 8.56 -4.47 0.74
C LEU A 465 7.37 -4.09 -0.14
N SER A 466 6.44 -5.02 -0.38
CA SER A 466 5.31 -4.79 -1.27
C SER A 466 4.20 -5.83 -1.12
N TYR A 467 3.05 -5.52 -1.69
CA TYR A 467 1.85 -6.33 -1.74
C TYR A 467 1.29 -6.29 -3.16
N GLU A 468 0.76 -7.38 -3.67
CA GLU A 468 -0.09 -7.35 -4.87
C GLU A 468 -1.45 -6.73 -4.50
N GLY A 469 -2.42 -7.54 -4.10
CA GLY A 469 -3.75 -7.07 -3.69
C GLY A 469 -4.42 -6.16 -4.71
N VAL A 470 -4.21 -6.43 -6.00
CA VAL A 470 -4.73 -5.66 -7.15
C VAL A 470 -4.65 -6.50 -8.41
N LEU A 471 -5.59 -6.31 -9.33
CA LEU A 471 -5.49 -6.90 -10.67
C LEU A 471 -4.30 -6.26 -11.39
N ASN A 472 -3.24 -7.03 -11.66
CA ASN A 472 -1.99 -6.53 -12.24
C ASN A 472 -1.69 -7.15 -13.62
N GLN A 473 -0.48 -6.92 -14.15
CA GLN A 473 -0.10 -7.35 -15.50
C GLN A 473 -0.19 -8.87 -15.74
N GLU A 474 -0.31 -9.72 -14.72
CA GLU A 474 -0.56 -11.15 -14.91
C GLU A 474 -1.84 -11.40 -15.72
N TYR A 475 -2.86 -10.55 -15.56
CA TYR A 475 -4.13 -10.67 -16.26
C TYR A 475 -3.97 -10.45 -17.77
N ASN A 476 -2.83 -9.92 -18.24
CA ASN A 476 -2.51 -9.87 -19.67
C ASN A 476 -2.26 -11.26 -20.27
N LYS A 477 -2.11 -12.30 -19.46
CA LYS A 477 -1.94 -13.69 -19.92
C LYS A 477 -3.27 -14.34 -20.33
N TRP A 478 -4.37 -14.01 -19.63
CA TRP A 478 -5.62 -14.77 -19.73
C TRP A 478 -6.91 -13.92 -19.76
N SER A 479 -6.87 -12.62 -19.44
CA SER A 479 -8.05 -11.76 -19.49
C SER A 479 -8.20 -11.08 -20.84
N GLU A 480 -9.38 -11.17 -21.45
CA GLU A 480 -9.73 -10.43 -22.68
C GLU A 480 -9.61 -8.91 -22.49
N ILE A 481 -9.80 -8.40 -21.27
CA ILE A 481 -9.66 -6.98 -20.95
C ILE A 481 -8.22 -6.64 -20.56
N GLY A 482 -7.48 -7.56 -19.94
CA GLY A 482 -6.11 -7.33 -19.43
C GLY A 482 -6.02 -6.18 -18.43
N THR A 483 -4.98 -5.37 -18.52
CA THR A 483 -4.71 -4.18 -17.69
C THR A 483 -4.72 -2.90 -18.53
N PRO A 484 -5.90 -2.38 -18.91
CA PRO A 484 -5.97 -1.18 -19.73
C PRO A 484 -5.40 0.05 -18.97
N PRO A 485 -4.88 1.07 -19.67
CA PRO A 485 -4.31 2.28 -19.05
C PRO A 485 -5.21 2.98 -18.02
N LYS A 486 -6.53 2.94 -18.20
CA LYS A 486 -7.47 3.43 -17.18
C LYS A 486 -7.35 2.68 -15.86
N HIS A 487 -7.29 1.35 -15.90
CA HIS A 487 -7.13 0.51 -14.70
C HIS A 487 -5.77 0.75 -14.03
N ASN A 488 -4.72 1.05 -14.81
CA ASN A 488 -3.42 1.44 -14.26
C ASN A 488 -3.52 2.74 -13.43
N LEU A 489 -4.25 3.74 -13.92
CA LEU A 489 -4.54 4.95 -13.12
C LEU A 489 -5.43 4.66 -11.92
N ASP A 490 -6.46 3.84 -12.05
CA ASP A 490 -7.34 3.46 -10.93
C ASP A 490 -6.50 2.79 -9.80
N ALA A 491 -5.54 1.94 -10.13
CA ALA A 491 -4.61 1.36 -9.16
C ALA A 491 -3.75 2.43 -8.45
N ALA A 492 -3.27 3.44 -9.16
CA ALA A 492 -2.50 4.54 -8.57
C ALA A 492 -3.35 5.42 -7.65
N PHE A 493 -4.59 5.75 -8.05
CA PHE A 493 -5.45 6.65 -7.30
C PHE A 493 -6.22 5.99 -6.16
N ILE A 494 -6.44 4.67 -6.22
CA ILE A 494 -7.29 3.96 -5.25
C ILE A 494 -6.47 2.96 -4.45
N ARG A 495 -5.94 1.91 -5.10
CA ARG A 495 -5.21 0.83 -4.41
C ARG A 495 -3.99 1.35 -3.65
N MET A 496 -3.22 2.25 -4.27
CA MET A 496 -1.94 2.73 -3.73
C MET A 496 -2.12 3.59 -2.47
N LEU A 497 -3.31 4.14 -2.22
CA LEU A 497 -3.60 4.89 -0.99
C LEU A 497 -3.42 4.02 0.27
N ALA A 498 -3.59 2.70 0.14
CA ALA A 498 -3.37 1.76 1.24
C ALA A 498 -1.89 1.51 1.55
N GLY A 499 -0.98 1.75 0.60
CA GLY A 499 0.45 1.44 0.73
C GLY A 499 1.05 0.83 -0.55
N PRO A 500 2.27 0.26 -0.46
CA PRO A 500 3.02 -0.19 -1.62
C PRO A 500 2.27 -1.28 -2.42
N LEU A 501 2.54 -1.31 -3.72
CA LEU A 501 1.90 -2.25 -4.64
C LEU A 501 2.91 -2.89 -5.61
N ASP A 502 2.78 -4.19 -5.81
CA ASP A 502 3.48 -4.95 -6.84
C ASP A 502 2.54 -5.10 -8.04
N TYR A 503 2.93 -4.50 -9.17
CA TYR A 503 2.11 -4.48 -10.38
C TYR A 503 2.67 -5.38 -11.48
N HIS A 504 3.69 -6.20 -11.20
CA HIS A 504 4.38 -6.96 -12.24
C HIS A 504 4.95 -6.03 -13.33
N GLN A 505 5.63 -4.95 -12.93
CA GLN A 505 6.15 -3.94 -13.87
C GLN A 505 7.21 -4.48 -14.84
N GLY A 506 7.37 -3.77 -15.96
CA GLY A 506 8.53 -3.94 -16.84
C GLY A 506 8.29 -4.74 -18.10
N GLY A 507 7.05 -5.05 -18.47
CA GLY A 507 6.76 -5.60 -19.80
C GLY A 507 7.22 -4.64 -20.91
N MET A 508 7.89 -5.18 -21.93
CA MET A 508 8.48 -4.37 -23.02
C MET A 508 7.80 -4.58 -24.37
N ARG A 509 6.78 -5.43 -24.43
CA ARG A 509 5.94 -5.70 -25.60
C ARG A 509 4.65 -4.89 -25.53
N ASN A 510 4.76 -3.62 -25.87
CA ASN A 510 3.66 -2.67 -25.82
C ASN A 510 2.66 -2.87 -26.96
N GLU A 511 1.37 -2.88 -26.65
CA GLU A 511 0.26 -2.85 -27.60
C GLU A 511 -0.75 -1.79 -27.17
N LEU A 512 -1.40 -1.12 -28.13
CA LEU A 512 -2.51 -0.23 -27.80
C LEU A 512 -3.72 -1.06 -27.34
N PRO A 513 -4.61 -0.52 -26.49
CA PRO A 513 -5.78 -1.26 -25.99
C PRO A 513 -6.66 -1.86 -27.09
N SER A 514 -6.76 -1.22 -28.25
CA SER A 514 -7.52 -1.70 -29.41
C SER A 514 -6.91 -2.92 -30.11
N GLU A 515 -5.62 -3.18 -29.89
CA GLU A 515 -4.85 -4.25 -30.53
C GLU A 515 -4.53 -5.40 -29.56
N PHE A 516 -4.67 -5.12 -28.27
CA PHE A 516 -4.39 -6.05 -27.19
C PHE A 516 -5.14 -7.37 -27.35
N LYS A 517 -4.40 -8.46 -27.15
CA LYS A 517 -4.95 -9.81 -26.98
C LYS A 517 -4.20 -10.53 -25.86
N PRO A 518 -4.89 -11.25 -24.97
CA PRO A 518 -4.21 -12.01 -23.95
C PRO A 518 -3.33 -13.10 -24.56
N ARG A 519 -2.15 -13.33 -23.98
CA ARG A 519 -1.25 -14.42 -24.37
C ARG A 519 -0.59 -15.04 -23.16
N ASP A 520 -0.79 -16.32 -22.95
CA ASP A 520 -0.17 -17.01 -21.81
C ASP A 520 1.37 -17.04 -21.91
N VAL A 521 1.90 -17.23 -23.12
CA VAL A 521 3.34 -17.19 -23.40
C VAL A 521 3.71 -15.83 -23.97
N ALA A 522 4.71 -15.19 -23.35
CA ALA A 522 5.15 -13.84 -23.73
C ALA A 522 3.98 -12.83 -23.88
N PRO A 523 3.16 -12.62 -22.83
CA PRO A 523 2.08 -11.62 -22.83
C PRO A 523 2.55 -10.24 -23.29
N PRO A 524 1.73 -9.49 -24.05
CA PRO A 524 1.95 -8.07 -24.27
C PRO A 524 1.51 -7.27 -23.03
N VAL A 525 1.84 -5.99 -23.01
CA VAL A 525 1.33 -5.00 -22.04
C VAL A 525 0.57 -3.91 -22.78
N GLN A 526 -0.49 -3.41 -22.17
CA GLN A 526 -1.30 -2.35 -22.76
C GLN A 526 -0.71 -0.96 -22.50
N GLY A 527 -0.87 -0.08 -23.48
CA GLY A 527 -0.35 1.29 -23.44
C GLY A 527 1.08 1.37 -23.98
N THR A 528 1.57 2.59 -24.09
CA THR A 528 2.86 2.89 -24.73
C THR A 528 4.07 2.54 -23.87
N ARG A 529 5.26 2.60 -24.46
CA ARG A 529 6.54 2.48 -23.77
C ARG A 529 6.64 3.49 -22.64
N GLY A 530 6.33 4.76 -22.91
CA GLY A 530 6.36 5.83 -21.91
C GLY A 530 5.44 5.53 -20.73
N HIS A 531 4.25 4.98 -20.98
CA HIS A 531 3.31 4.55 -19.94
C HIS A 531 3.91 3.46 -19.04
N GLN A 532 4.49 2.41 -19.62
CA GLN A 532 5.08 1.30 -18.87
C GLN A 532 6.33 1.72 -18.06
N LEU A 533 7.15 2.62 -18.60
CA LEU A 533 8.27 3.20 -17.86
C LEU A 533 7.79 4.07 -16.70
N ALA A 534 6.73 4.86 -16.91
CA ALA A 534 6.20 5.77 -15.90
C ALA A 534 5.68 5.03 -14.65
N MET A 535 5.23 3.77 -14.78
CA MET A 535 4.84 2.93 -13.64
C MET A 535 5.94 2.78 -12.58
N TYR A 536 7.23 2.86 -12.94
CA TYR A 536 8.35 2.78 -11.99
C TYR A 536 8.50 4.04 -11.13
N VAL A 537 7.93 5.16 -11.56
CA VAL A 537 7.89 6.40 -10.80
C VAL A 537 6.53 6.58 -10.15
N VAL A 538 5.43 6.26 -10.83
CA VAL A 538 4.09 6.46 -10.29
C VAL A 538 3.84 5.51 -9.12
N TYR A 539 4.07 4.21 -9.31
CA TYR A 539 3.75 3.24 -8.27
C TYR A 539 4.80 3.23 -7.15
N GLN A 540 4.33 3.24 -5.90
CA GLN A 540 5.16 2.95 -4.74
C GLN A 540 5.43 1.45 -4.69
N ASN A 541 6.57 1.03 -5.23
CA ASN A 541 7.05 -0.35 -5.16
C ASN A 541 8.52 -0.38 -4.75
N HIS A 542 8.84 -1.02 -3.63
CA HIS A 542 10.20 -1.14 -3.11
C HIS A 542 10.97 -2.35 -3.67
N LEU A 543 10.30 -3.18 -4.46
CA LEU A 543 10.85 -4.31 -5.17
C LEU A 543 10.17 -4.45 -6.54
N SER A 544 10.36 -3.48 -7.41
CA SER A 544 9.76 -3.53 -8.75
C SER A 544 10.38 -4.64 -9.60
N MET A 545 9.55 -5.25 -10.44
CA MET A 545 10.01 -6.34 -11.29
C MET A 545 10.55 -5.85 -12.63
N LEU A 546 11.24 -6.73 -13.34
CA LEU A 546 11.39 -6.75 -14.79
C LEU A 546 10.80 -8.08 -15.25
N VAL A 547 9.52 -8.06 -15.62
CA VAL A 547 8.75 -9.29 -15.89
C VAL A 547 9.00 -9.90 -17.27
N ASP A 548 9.56 -9.14 -18.20
CA ASP A 548 9.82 -9.62 -19.55
C ASP A 548 11.09 -10.49 -19.63
N TYR A 549 11.33 -11.14 -20.77
CA TYR A 549 12.53 -11.95 -20.97
C TYR A 549 13.72 -11.09 -21.44
N PRO A 550 14.98 -11.48 -21.17
CA PRO A 550 16.19 -10.70 -21.49
C PRO A 550 16.24 -10.14 -22.91
N ASN A 551 15.90 -10.93 -23.94
CA ASN A 551 15.93 -10.48 -25.34
C ASN A 551 14.85 -9.41 -25.64
N ALA A 552 13.78 -9.31 -24.85
CA ALA A 552 12.78 -8.24 -24.98
C ALA A 552 13.28 -6.89 -24.42
N TYR A 553 14.40 -6.88 -23.69
CA TYR A 553 15.01 -5.65 -23.18
C TYR A 553 16.20 -5.19 -24.01
N ARG A 554 17.03 -6.13 -24.50
CA ARG A 554 18.28 -5.79 -25.21
C ARG A 554 17.98 -4.88 -26.40
N ASP A 555 18.73 -3.80 -26.49
CA ASP A 555 18.65 -2.78 -27.53
C ASP A 555 17.28 -2.10 -27.68
N GLN A 556 16.40 -2.22 -26.68
CA GLN A 556 15.09 -1.54 -26.69
C GLN A 556 15.16 -0.14 -26.05
N PRO A 557 14.41 0.84 -26.58
CA PRO A 557 14.27 2.17 -25.97
C PRO A 557 13.77 2.07 -24.53
N GLY A 558 14.41 2.80 -23.61
CA GLY A 558 13.99 2.92 -22.21
C GLY A 558 14.64 1.94 -21.23
N LEU A 559 15.43 0.95 -21.71
CA LEU A 559 16.15 0.05 -20.81
C LEU A 559 17.11 0.81 -19.87
N ASP A 560 17.76 1.86 -20.37
CA ASP A 560 18.64 2.73 -19.58
C ASP A 560 17.88 3.37 -18.40
N PHE A 561 16.69 3.91 -18.65
CA PHE A 561 15.84 4.44 -17.59
C PHE A 561 15.40 3.37 -16.59
N LEU A 562 14.96 2.19 -17.06
CA LEU A 562 14.51 1.08 -16.20
C LEU A 562 15.59 0.61 -15.23
N VAL A 563 16.83 0.52 -15.71
CA VAL A 563 17.98 0.14 -14.88
C VAL A 563 18.26 1.22 -13.83
N ASP A 564 18.23 2.49 -14.24
CA ASP A 564 18.63 3.63 -13.40
C ASP A 564 17.59 4.05 -12.37
N VAL A 565 16.28 3.85 -12.61
CA VAL A 565 15.22 4.30 -11.71
C VAL A 565 15.28 3.55 -10.37
N PRO A 566 15.34 4.23 -9.21
CA PRO A 566 15.42 3.57 -7.91
C PRO A 566 14.05 3.04 -7.45
N ALA A 567 14.07 2.26 -6.37
CA ALA A 567 12.87 1.71 -5.73
C ALA A 567 12.60 2.31 -4.32
N ASN A 568 13.40 3.31 -3.93
CA ASN A 568 13.31 3.97 -2.63
C ASN A 568 13.57 5.46 -2.81
N TRP A 569 12.89 6.29 -2.01
CA TRP A 569 12.78 7.71 -2.29
C TRP A 569 12.97 8.54 -1.03
N ASP A 570 13.74 9.61 -1.16
CA ASP A 570 13.88 10.63 -0.12
C ASP A 570 12.61 11.48 -0.01
N GLU A 571 11.91 11.66 -1.14
CA GLU A 571 10.79 12.58 -1.27
C GLU A 571 9.91 12.20 -2.47
N THR A 572 8.60 12.38 -2.32
CA THR A 572 7.60 12.19 -3.38
C THR A 572 6.74 13.44 -3.48
N ARG A 573 6.47 13.88 -4.70
CA ARG A 573 5.59 15.00 -5.02
C ARG A 573 4.67 14.64 -6.17
N VAL A 574 3.36 14.80 -6.00
CA VAL A 574 2.40 14.73 -7.10
C VAL A 574 2.36 16.10 -7.76
N LEU A 575 2.77 16.16 -9.03
CA LEU A 575 2.85 17.41 -9.79
C LEU A 575 1.55 17.74 -10.52
N HIS A 576 0.78 16.71 -10.86
CA HIS A 576 -0.53 16.85 -11.51
C HIS A 576 -1.38 15.60 -11.25
N ALA A 577 -2.65 15.80 -10.93
CA ALA A 577 -3.62 14.73 -10.71
C ALA A 577 -5.00 15.12 -11.27
N ASP A 578 -5.40 14.44 -12.35
CA ASP A 578 -6.76 14.46 -12.89
C ASP A 578 -7.26 13.02 -12.88
N PHE A 579 -8.12 12.70 -11.90
CA PHE A 579 -8.58 11.34 -11.66
C PHE A 579 -9.18 10.71 -12.93
N GLY A 580 -8.79 9.48 -13.21
CA GLY A 580 -9.22 8.75 -14.40
C GLY A 580 -8.68 9.27 -15.73
N LYS A 581 -7.90 10.36 -15.74
CA LYS A 581 -7.32 10.93 -16.97
C LYS A 581 -5.80 10.94 -16.95
N CYS A 582 -5.17 11.62 -15.99
CA CYS A 582 -3.76 11.95 -16.04
C CYS A 582 -3.14 12.06 -14.64
N LEU A 583 -1.97 11.45 -14.45
CA LEU A 583 -1.22 11.54 -13.18
C LEU A 583 0.26 11.75 -13.48
N ILE A 584 0.88 12.75 -12.86
CA ILE A 584 2.32 13.02 -12.94
C ILE A 584 2.90 13.08 -11.53
N ILE A 585 3.88 12.24 -11.27
CA ILE A 585 4.59 12.16 -9.98
C ILE A 585 6.08 12.42 -10.21
N ALA A 586 6.69 13.18 -9.31
CA ALA A 586 8.13 13.32 -9.18
C ALA A 586 8.60 12.71 -7.86
N ARG A 587 9.71 11.97 -7.90
CA ARG A 587 10.34 11.38 -6.72
C ARG A 587 11.84 11.66 -6.71
N ARG A 588 12.40 11.94 -5.55
CA ARG A 588 13.82 12.29 -5.38
C ARG A 588 14.58 11.20 -4.65
N LEU A 589 15.82 10.97 -5.07
CA LEU A 589 16.83 10.25 -4.31
C LEU A 589 18.16 11.00 -4.42
N GLY A 590 18.67 11.54 -3.31
CA GLY A 590 19.82 12.43 -3.31
C GLY A 590 19.57 13.68 -4.16
N THR A 591 20.38 13.84 -5.20
CA THR A 591 20.32 14.94 -6.19
C THR A 591 19.53 14.59 -7.46
N GLU A 592 19.03 13.37 -7.56
CA GLU A 592 18.33 12.89 -8.75
C GLU A 592 16.82 12.94 -8.51
N TRP A 593 16.10 13.64 -9.40
CA TRP A 593 14.66 13.54 -9.51
C TRP A 593 14.28 12.63 -10.66
N TYR A 594 13.27 11.81 -10.44
CA TYR A 594 12.63 10.98 -11.44
C TYR A 594 11.18 11.43 -11.56
N VAL A 595 10.74 11.73 -12.77
CA VAL A 595 9.39 12.19 -13.09
C VAL A 595 8.74 11.15 -13.98
N GLY A 596 7.51 10.76 -13.69
CA GLY A 596 6.73 9.84 -14.52
C GLY A 596 5.30 10.34 -14.67
N GLY A 597 4.81 10.31 -15.90
CA GLY A 597 3.43 10.66 -16.23
C GLY A 597 2.73 9.52 -16.94
N MET A 598 1.48 9.26 -16.60
CA MET A 598 0.61 8.29 -17.26
C MET A 598 -0.73 8.94 -17.61
N THR A 599 -1.29 8.54 -18.75
CA THR A 599 -2.66 8.90 -19.12
C THR A 599 -3.49 7.66 -19.45
N ALA A 600 -4.82 7.80 -19.38
CA ALA A 600 -5.78 6.76 -19.72
C ALA A 600 -6.31 6.94 -21.16
N ASP A 601 -7.62 7.04 -21.35
CA ASP A 601 -8.24 7.00 -22.69
C ASP A 601 -8.11 8.31 -23.47
N GLN A 602 -7.75 9.40 -22.79
CA GLN A 602 -7.59 10.73 -23.40
C GLN A 602 -6.12 11.15 -23.41
N PRO A 603 -5.68 11.94 -24.39
CA PRO A 603 -4.38 12.58 -24.33
C PRO A 603 -4.33 13.59 -23.18
N CYS A 604 -3.14 13.83 -22.65
CA CYS A 604 -2.90 14.80 -21.59
C CYS A 604 -1.85 15.81 -22.07
N GLN A 605 -2.21 17.10 -22.06
CA GLN A 605 -1.34 18.21 -22.45
C GLN A 605 -1.33 19.26 -21.35
N LEU A 606 -0.15 19.59 -20.83
CA LEU A 606 0.01 20.63 -19.83
C LEU A 606 1.42 21.24 -19.82
N ASP A 607 1.52 22.44 -19.25
CA ASP A 607 2.79 23.06 -18.90
C ASP A 607 3.20 22.62 -17.49
N LEU A 608 4.15 21.69 -17.39
CA LEU A 608 4.60 21.13 -16.13
C LEU A 608 5.56 22.10 -15.43
N SER A 609 5.17 22.61 -14.26
CA SER A 609 6.01 23.47 -13.43
C SER A 609 7.22 22.71 -12.89
N MET A 610 8.42 23.27 -13.06
CA MET A 610 9.67 22.74 -12.49
C MET A 610 9.94 23.25 -11.07
N SER A 611 8.99 23.96 -10.44
CA SER A 611 9.13 24.54 -9.09
C SER A 611 9.45 23.50 -8.01
N PHE A 612 9.15 22.22 -8.26
CA PHE A 612 9.50 21.15 -7.34
C PHE A 612 11.01 20.97 -7.14
N LEU A 613 11.83 21.47 -8.07
CA LEU A 613 13.29 21.50 -7.97
C LEU A 613 13.80 22.47 -6.88
N GLY A 614 12.94 23.28 -6.28
CA GLY A 614 13.33 24.22 -5.22
C GLY A 614 14.21 25.33 -5.76
N ASN A 615 15.48 25.37 -5.36
CA ASN A 615 16.45 26.38 -5.83
C ASN A 615 17.53 25.79 -6.75
N SER A 616 17.43 24.50 -7.11
CA SER A 616 18.52 23.79 -7.79
C SER A 616 18.16 23.51 -9.25
N PRO A 617 18.72 24.24 -10.22
CA PRO A 617 18.59 23.86 -11.62
C PRO A 617 19.26 22.50 -11.87
N GLY A 618 18.87 21.83 -12.95
CA GLY A 618 19.36 20.49 -13.26
C GLY A 618 19.44 20.19 -14.76
N LYS A 619 20.18 19.13 -15.08
CA LYS A 619 20.17 18.53 -16.42
C LYS A 619 19.07 17.48 -16.45
N ALA A 620 18.09 17.66 -17.31
CA ALA A 620 17.00 16.71 -17.52
C ALA A 620 17.23 15.88 -18.78
N THR A 621 16.99 14.58 -18.67
CA THR A 621 16.88 13.62 -19.77
C THR A 621 15.45 13.07 -19.75
N TRP A 622 14.68 13.41 -20.77
CA TRP A 622 13.29 13.02 -20.94
C TRP A 622 13.16 11.92 -21.98
N TYR A 623 12.18 11.04 -21.77
CA TYR A 623 11.76 9.97 -22.66
C TYR A 623 10.26 10.11 -22.87
N PHE A 624 9.88 10.66 -24.02
CA PHE A 624 8.49 10.85 -24.41
C PHE A 624 8.07 9.72 -25.35
N ASP A 625 6.80 9.34 -25.31
CA ASP A 625 6.21 8.62 -26.44
C ASP A 625 6.40 9.42 -27.72
N ASP A 626 6.71 8.74 -28.81
CA ASP A 626 6.89 9.40 -30.08
C ASP A 626 5.55 9.79 -30.74
N GLU A 627 5.63 10.65 -31.76
CA GLU A 627 4.45 11.09 -32.53
C GLU A 627 4.09 10.13 -33.68
N SER A 628 4.80 9.00 -33.83
CA SER A 628 4.58 8.05 -34.93
C SER A 628 3.33 7.19 -34.72
N GLY A 629 2.91 7.03 -33.46
CA GLY A 629 1.82 6.14 -33.06
C GLY A 629 2.26 4.69 -32.83
N ASP A 630 3.54 4.36 -32.97
CA ASP A 630 4.10 3.09 -32.52
C ASP A 630 4.13 3.06 -30.97
N PRO A 631 3.46 2.12 -30.30
CA PRO A 631 3.42 2.08 -28.85
C PRO A 631 4.76 1.67 -28.22
N THR A 632 5.78 1.28 -28.99
CA THR A 632 7.05 0.76 -28.47
C THR A 632 8.19 1.79 -28.48
N SER A 633 8.03 2.88 -29.22
CA SER A 633 9.07 3.85 -29.52
C SER A 633 9.06 5.04 -28.56
N LEU A 634 10.23 5.68 -28.45
CA LEU A 634 10.46 6.84 -27.57
C LEU A 634 11.31 7.89 -28.27
N GLU A 635 11.02 9.15 -27.99
CA GLU A 635 11.89 10.27 -28.26
C GLU A 635 12.66 10.67 -26.99
N LYS A 636 14.00 10.66 -27.07
CA LYS A 636 14.88 11.10 -25.99
C LYS A 636 15.28 12.56 -26.19
N ARG A 637 15.04 13.40 -25.18
CA ARG A 637 15.38 14.83 -25.18
C ARG A 637 16.24 15.19 -23.97
N GLU A 638 17.35 15.89 -24.19
CA GLU A 638 18.16 16.46 -23.11
C GLU A 638 18.01 17.97 -23.06
N GLN A 639 17.78 18.53 -21.87
CA GLN A 639 17.68 19.98 -21.67
C GLN A 639 18.10 20.39 -20.26
N MET A 640 18.52 21.65 -20.12
CA MET A 640 18.64 22.28 -18.80
C MET A 640 17.28 22.76 -18.34
N VAL A 641 16.95 22.51 -17.08
CA VAL A 641 15.71 22.98 -16.44
C VAL A 641 16.04 23.80 -15.20
N ALA A 642 15.26 24.85 -14.96
CA ALA A 642 15.35 25.70 -13.78
C ALA A 642 14.02 25.74 -13.01
N PRO A 643 14.02 26.02 -11.70
CA PRO A 643 12.79 25.94 -10.89
C PRO A 643 11.67 26.91 -11.29
N ASP A 644 12.00 28.02 -11.94
CA ASP A 644 11.05 29.02 -12.43
C ASP A 644 10.52 28.72 -13.84
N GLN A 645 10.96 27.62 -14.46
CA GLN A 645 10.54 27.20 -15.79
C GLN A 645 9.32 26.28 -15.75
N VAL A 646 8.64 26.24 -16.88
CA VAL A 646 7.65 25.22 -17.23
C VAL A 646 8.18 24.41 -18.42
N VAL A 647 7.87 23.11 -18.43
CA VAL A 647 8.17 22.23 -19.55
C VAL A 647 6.85 21.77 -20.17
N PRO A 648 6.61 21.99 -21.47
CA PRO A 648 5.41 21.49 -22.12
C PRO A 648 5.46 19.97 -22.21
N ILE A 649 4.43 19.31 -21.70
CA ILE A 649 4.26 17.86 -21.71
C ILE A 649 3.08 17.52 -22.60
N THR A 650 3.29 16.60 -23.53
CA THR A 650 2.24 15.99 -24.36
C THR A 650 2.34 14.49 -24.22
N MET A 651 1.27 13.87 -23.72
CA MET A 651 1.09 12.42 -23.71
C MET A 651 -0.06 12.04 -24.65
N PRO A 652 0.13 11.11 -25.60
CA PRO A 652 -0.97 10.57 -26.39
C PRO A 652 -1.92 9.76 -25.49
N ALA A 653 -3.13 9.47 -25.96
CA ALA A 653 -4.01 8.52 -25.26
C ALA A 653 -3.29 7.18 -25.05
N SER A 654 -3.53 6.53 -23.90
CA SER A 654 -2.81 5.33 -23.44
C SER A 654 -1.31 5.52 -23.25
N GLY A 655 -0.85 6.77 -23.24
CA GLY A 655 0.53 7.17 -23.25
C GLY A 655 1.14 7.43 -21.87
N GLY A 656 2.39 7.87 -21.89
CA GLY A 656 3.15 8.31 -20.75
C GLY A 656 4.47 8.98 -21.12
N PHE A 657 5.23 9.38 -20.12
CA PHE A 657 6.62 9.80 -20.27
C PHE A 657 7.38 9.56 -18.98
N VAL A 658 8.70 9.54 -19.09
CA VAL A 658 9.58 9.59 -17.93
C VAL A 658 10.69 10.61 -18.10
N GLY A 659 11.20 11.13 -16.99
CA GLY A 659 12.31 12.05 -16.94
C GLY A 659 13.25 11.74 -15.78
N ARG A 660 14.54 11.90 -16.02
CA ARG A 660 15.58 11.91 -14.99
C ARG A 660 16.21 13.30 -14.97
N ILE A 661 16.24 13.94 -13.81
CA ILE A 661 16.78 15.29 -13.63
C ILE A 661 17.87 15.23 -12.55
N SER A 662 19.12 15.46 -12.95
CA SER A 662 20.25 15.56 -12.03
C SER A 662 20.44 17.02 -11.64
N THR A 663 20.17 17.37 -10.37
CA THR A 663 20.34 18.75 -9.89
C THR A 663 21.82 19.10 -9.76
N LEU A 664 22.17 20.36 -10.06
CA LEU A 664 23.55 20.85 -9.96
C LEU A 664 24.00 21.10 -8.51
N ILE A 665 23.04 21.21 -7.59
CA ILE A 665 23.23 21.48 -6.17
C ILE A 665 22.28 20.55 -5.39
N PRO A 666 22.67 20.04 -4.20
CA PRO A 666 21.76 19.33 -3.31
C PRO A 666 20.59 20.23 -2.86
N ASN A 667 19.39 19.67 -2.84
CA ASN A 667 18.17 20.33 -2.37
C ASN A 667 18.03 20.31 -0.85
#